data_AF-A0A7I7XDZ3-F1
#
_entry.id   AF-A0A7I7XDZ3-F1
#
_cell.length_a   1.000
_cell.length_b   1.000
_cell.length_c   1.000
_cell.angle_alpha   90.00
_cell.angle_beta   90.00
_cell.angle_gamma   90.00
#
_symmetry.space_group_name_H-M   'P 1'
#
loop_
_entity.id
_entity.type
_entity.pdbx_description
1 polymer ?
#
loop_
_entity_poly.entity_id
_entity_poly.type
_entity_poly.pdbx_seq_one_letter_code
_entity_poly.pdbx_strand_id
1 'polypeptide(L)'
;MTQSPLPDDLRRLAAEYGVATTYRNERREPVHVDPEVVIRVLGLLDIAADTEADRARALDGIAERRRAGVVAPTMAVRVDGRSRPLPGAVALIDEAGDRIDVRDELPGDLAPGWYRLQFGDGQETTLVAAPPQVPQTPVTWGWMLQLYALRSARSWGIGDLGDLREFVDWTAREHGAGAVLLNPLHAPGPTHPVQPSPYTPSSRRFANPLALRIEDLDAYRAADADTRAEVDALRVSASTPRIDHDLVWAAKRDALELLWRSEGRPDRADTRTDALRDWATYCALAERHGGRWSRWPEDLRDVSGPAVAAARRELAPRVAFHAWVQERCAEQLGAVRTAARDAGMALGVLHDLAVGVDPDGADAWALADVLATGVSVGAPPDNFTPRGQNWGLPPFRPDRLAATGYAALRDMLRAVLAHADGLRIDHVAGLWRLWWVPPGEGPDRGTYVHYDADVMLAVLALEAHRAGAIVVGEDLGTVEPEVTEALASSGMLGCAVAWFTRDESAPNEPLLPSAAWPERAVASLSTHDLPTAAGYFAGEHVRVRAELGLLDDVPAEEAAAAEERAEWLALLRAEDLLPPEPDDPDESAIVLAIHRFLAATPSQLTLISPYDVIAERRQPNLPGTVDEYPNWRLPLPETLEELRQDPRVARITAALSAASAREEA
;
A
#
# COMPACT_ATOMS: atom_id res chain seq x y z
N MET A 1 -19.35 -14.21 30.23
CA MET A 1 -18.49 -14.52 31.39
C MET A 1 -17.58 -13.32 31.61
N THR A 2 -17.65 -12.66 32.76
CA THR A 2 -16.76 -11.54 33.10
C THR A 2 -15.32 -12.06 33.16
N GLN A 3 -14.50 -11.70 32.17
CA GLN A 3 -13.08 -12.04 32.14
C GLN A 3 -12.39 -11.52 33.42
N SER A 4 -11.54 -12.34 34.02
CA SER A 4 -10.74 -11.93 35.17
C SER A 4 -9.84 -10.75 34.77
N PRO A 5 -9.70 -9.69 35.58
CA PRO A 5 -8.87 -8.56 35.23
C PRO A 5 -7.42 -9.00 35.03
N LEU A 6 -6.78 -8.49 33.97
CA LEU A 6 -5.38 -8.72 33.66
C LEU A 6 -4.50 -8.34 34.86
N PRO A 7 -3.54 -9.21 35.28
CA PRO A 7 -2.58 -8.89 36.34
C PRO A 7 -1.88 -7.55 36.08
N ASP A 8 -1.68 -6.75 37.14
CA ASP A 8 -1.11 -5.39 37.02
C ASP A 8 0.32 -5.40 36.45
N ASP A 9 1.12 -6.36 36.88
CA ASP A 9 2.48 -6.59 36.37
C ASP A 9 2.49 -6.94 34.88
N LEU A 10 1.56 -7.78 34.41
CA LEU A 10 1.40 -8.09 32.99
C LEU A 10 0.95 -6.87 32.18
N ARG A 11 0.02 -6.07 32.71
CA ARG A 11 -0.44 -4.84 32.06
C ARG A 11 0.69 -3.82 31.91
N ARG A 12 1.47 -3.63 32.97
CA ARG A 12 2.65 -2.75 32.96
C ARG A 12 3.68 -3.25 31.96
N LEU A 13 3.98 -4.55 31.97
CA LEU A 13 4.92 -5.14 31.01
C LEU A 13 4.45 -4.99 29.56
N ALA A 14 3.16 -5.25 29.29
CA ALA A 14 2.59 -5.09 27.96
C ALA A 14 2.71 -3.64 27.45
N ALA A 15 2.43 -2.65 28.31
CA ALA A 15 2.59 -1.23 27.97
C ALA A 15 4.03 -0.85 27.63
N GLU A 16 5.03 -1.42 28.31
CA GLU A 16 6.46 -1.18 28.04
C GLU A 16 6.92 -1.68 26.66
N TYR A 17 6.21 -2.67 26.09
CA TYR A 17 6.51 -3.26 24.78
C TYR A 17 5.45 -2.91 23.73
N GLY A 18 4.56 -1.94 24.01
CA GLY A 18 3.53 -1.50 23.06
C GLY A 18 2.46 -2.54 22.75
N VAL A 19 2.28 -3.56 23.59
CA VAL A 19 1.24 -4.58 23.41
C VAL A 19 -0.05 -4.12 24.09
N ALA A 20 -1.12 -3.98 23.31
CA ALA A 20 -2.41 -3.54 23.84
C ALA A 20 -3.04 -4.61 24.74
N THR A 21 -3.59 -4.19 25.87
CA THR A 21 -4.40 -5.04 26.75
C THR A 21 -5.90 -4.78 26.61
N THR A 22 -6.24 -3.73 25.87
CA THR A 22 -7.61 -3.30 25.56
C THR A 22 -7.63 -2.62 24.21
N TYR A 23 -8.76 -2.67 23.51
CA TYR A 23 -9.01 -1.91 22.29
C TYR A 23 -10.48 -1.46 22.24
N ARG A 24 -10.85 -0.62 21.28
CA ARG A 24 -12.26 -0.26 21.02
C ARG A 24 -12.77 -1.04 19.82
N ASN A 25 -13.93 -1.66 19.95
CA ASN A 25 -14.62 -2.31 18.83
C ASN A 25 -15.29 -1.28 17.91
N GLU A 26 -15.99 -1.75 16.88
CA GLU A 26 -16.71 -0.94 15.89
C GLU A 26 -17.79 -0.03 16.52
N ARG A 27 -18.31 -0.40 17.69
CA ARG A 27 -19.29 0.39 18.48
C ARG A 27 -18.61 1.37 19.43
N ARG A 28 -17.28 1.52 19.33
CA ARG A 28 -16.43 2.35 20.20
C ARG A 28 -16.43 1.89 21.67
N GLU A 29 -16.84 0.65 21.94
CA GLU A 29 -16.89 0.04 23.27
C GLU A 29 -15.53 -0.62 23.61
N PRO A 30 -15.06 -0.52 24.86
CA PRO A 30 -13.80 -1.13 25.27
C PRO A 30 -13.92 -2.66 25.35
N VAL A 31 -12.99 -3.36 24.70
CA VAL A 31 -12.82 -4.81 24.76
C VAL A 31 -11.51 -5.11 25.48
N HIS A 32 -11.54 -6.06 26.42
CA HIS A 32 -10.36 -6.56 27.10
C HIS A 32 -9.75 -7.71 26.30
N VAL A 33 -8.43 -7.65 26.11
CA VAL A 33 -7.66 -8.70 25.44
C VAL A 33 -7.44 -9.84 26.44
N ASP A 34 -7.56 -11.08 25.98
CA ASP A 34 -7.28 -12.25 26.81
C ASP A 34 -5.82 -12.23 27.30
N PRO A 35 -5.55 -12.39 28.62
CA PRO A 35 -4.19 -12.45 29.16
C PRO A 35 -3.27 -13.45 28.43
N GLU A 36 -3.80 -14.58 27.96
CA GLU A 36 -3.03 -15.57 27.20
C GLU A 36 -2.51 -15.01 25.88
N VAL A 37 -3.33 -14.23 25.17
CA VAL A 37 -2.95 -13.56 23.92
C VAL A 37 -1.86 -12.53 24.21
N VAL A 38 -1.99 -11.75 25.29
CA VAL A 38 -0.97 -10.76 25.69
C VAL A 38 0.38 -11.44 25.98
N ILE A 39 0.38 -12.52 26.76
CA ILE A 39 1.60 -13.30 27.08
C ILE A 39 2.23 -13.85 25.80
N ARG A 40 1.41 -14.40 24.90
CA ARG A 40 1.90 -14.99 23.65
C ARG A 40 2.51 -13.96 22.71
N VAL A 41 1.91 -12.78 22.59
CA VAL A 41 2.45 -11.67 21.79
C VAL A 41 3.73 -11.11 22.40
N LEU A 42 3.82 -11.00 23.72
CA LEU A 42 5.10 -10.69 24.39
C LEU A 42 6.17 -11.75 24.09
N GLY A 43 5.81 -13.03 24.10
CA GLY A 43 6.71 -14.12 23.70
C GLY A 43 7.20 -14.02 22.25
N LEU A 44 6.35 -13.55 21.33
CA LEU A 44 6.73 -13.29 19.93
C LEU A 44 7.71 -12.12 19.77
N LEU A 45 7.81 -11.26 20.78
CA LEU A 45 8.82 -10.19 20.91
C LEU A 45 10.05 -10.64 21.73
N ASP A 46 10.21 -11.95 21.97
CA ASP A 46 11.25 -12.55 22.81
C ASP A 46 11.20 -12.13 24.29
N ILE A 47 10.01 -11.76 24.80
CA ILE A 47 9.81 -11.36 26.20
C ILE A 47 9.12 -12.47 26.98
N ALA A 48 9.84 -13.05 27.95
CA ALA A 48 9.25 -14.03 28.88
C ALA A 48 8.22 -13.34 29.79
N ALA A 49 6.97 -13.84 29.79
CA ALA A 49 5.86 -13.25 30.54
C ALA A 49 4.94 -14.29 31.23
N ASP A 50 5.25 -15.57 31.10
CA ASP A 50 4.40 -16.68 31.57
C ASP A 50 4.18 -16.66 33.08
N THR A 51 5.23 -16.36 33.86
CA THR A 51 5.18 -16.33 35.33
C THR A 51 5.39 -14.93 35.90
N GLU A 52 4.94 -14.70 37.14
CA GLU A 52 5.21 -13.45 37.86
C GLU A 52 6.71 -13.16 37.99
N ALA A 53 7.53 -14.20 38.16
CA ALA A 53 8.98 -14.06 38.21
C ALA A 53 9.58 -13.63 36.86
N ASP A 54 9.03 -14.10 35.74
CA ASP A 54 9.45 -13.65 34.40
C ASP A 54 9.14 -12.17 34.20
N ARG A 55 7.91 -11.77 34.54
CA ARG A 55 7.46 -10.39 34.40
C ARG A 55 8.22 -9.43 35.30
N ALA A 56 8.49 -9.83 36.54
CA ALA A 56 9.33 -9.05 37.45
C ALA A 56 10.74 -8.84 36.91
N ARG A 57 11.39 -9.91 36.41
CA ARG A 57 12.73 -9.80 35.78
C ARG A 57 12.74 -8.88 34.56
N ALA A 58 11.74 -9.00 33.69
CA ALA A 58 11.64 -8.16 32.49
C ALA A 58 11.47 -6.67 32.86
N LEU A 59 10.60 -6.37 33.84
CA LEU A 59 10.40 -5.02 34.36
C LEU A 59 11.65 -4.47 35.06
N ASP A 60 12.37 -5.27 35.83
CA ASP A 60 13.62 -4.89 36.47
C ASP A 60 14.70 -4.53 35.43
N GLY A 61 14.82 -5.32 34.35
CA GLY A 61 15.72 -5.03 33.24
C GLY A 61 15.40 -3.72 32.51
N ILE A 62 14.11 -3.39 32.34
CA ILE A 62 13.68 -2.08 31.80
C ILE A 62 14.09 -0.96 32.76
N ALA A 63 13.86 -1.13 34.06
CA ALA A 63 14.22 -0.14 35.07
C ALA A 63 15.75 0.08 35.14
N GLU A 64 16.55 -0.96 34.97
CA GLU A 64 18.01 -0.87 34.88
C GLU A 64 18.46 -0.08 33.65
N ARG A 65 17.90 -0.36 32.46
CA ARG A 65 18.21 0.41 31.24
C ARG A 65 17.88 1.90 31.38
N ARG A 66 16.73 2.22 32.00
CA ARG A 66 16.35 3.61 32.30
C ARG A 66 17.31 4.28 33.28
N ARG A 67 17.70 3.59 34.36
CA ARG A 67 18.69 4.10 35.32
C ARG A 67 20.06 4.33 34.69
N ALA A 68 20.44 3.50 33.73
CA ALA A 68 21.67 3.63 32.96
C ALA A 68 21.61 4.75 31.91
N GLY A 69 20.43 5.38 31.68
CA GLY A 69 20.28 6.43 30.68
C GLY A 69 20.46 5.93 29.25
N VAL A 70 20.11 4.67 28.98
CA VAL A 70 20.24 4.09 27.63
C VAL A 70 19.33 4.86 26.66
N VAL A 71 19.92 5.43 25.62
CA VAL A 71 19.18 6.18 24.59
C VAL A 71 18.42 5.24 23.68
N ALA A 72 17.31 5.73 23.11
CA ALA A 72 16.57 4.97 22.11
C ALA A 72 17.47 4.66 20.89
N PRO A 73 17.37 3.48 20.26
CA PRO A 73 18.22 3.12 19.12
C PRO A 73 18.03 4.01 17.88
N THR A 74 16.84 4.60 17.76
CA THR A 74 16.50 5.61 16.76
C THR A 74 15.67 6.70 17.41
N MET A 75 15.88 7.94 16.96
CA MET A 75 15.13 9.13 17.36
C MET A 75 14.67 9.89 16.12
N ALA A 76 13.61 10.68 16.27
CA ALA A 76 13.14 11.58 15.23
C ALA A 76 13.05 13.02 15.73
N VAL A 77 13.26 13.97 14.80
CA VAL A 77 13.04 15.39 15.02
C VAL A 77 12.35 16.00 13.81
N ARG A 78 11.38 16.89 14.04
CA ARG A 78 10.79 17.73 12.98
C ARG A 78 11.57 19.04 12.90
N VAL A 79 12.18 19.32 11.74
CA VAL A 79 12.99 20.52 11.49
C VAL A 79 12.08 21.70 11.13
N ASP A 80 11.75 22.50 12.14
CA ASP A 80 10.81 23.63 12.06
C ASP A 80 11.50 24.99 12.25
N GLY A 81 12.84 25.03 12.14
CA GLY A 81 13.64 26.23 12.35
C GLY A 81 14.00 26.51 13.82
N ARG A 82 13.55 25.68 14.78
CA ARG A 82 13.78 25.90 16.22
C ARG A 82 14.78 24.88 16.76
N SER A 83 15.76 25.35 17.51
CA SER A 83 16.67 24.45 18.24
C SER A 83 15.90 23.61 19.25
N ARG A 84 16.30 22.34 19.41
CA ARG A 84 15.64 21.38 20.31
C ARG A 84 16.61 20.93 21.38
N PRO A 85 16.33 21.13 22.68
CA PRO A 85 17.18 20.59 23.74
C PRO A 85 17.31 19.07 23.63
N LEU A 86 18.54 18.58 23.68
CA LEU A 86 18.87 17.16 23.68
C LEU A 86 20.11 16.93 24.55
N PRO A 87 19.93 16.88 25.88
CA PRO A 87 21.04 16.76 26.82
C PRO A 87 21.95 15.58 26.53
N GLY A 88 23.27 15.81 26.63
CA GLY A 88 24.31 14.83 26.35
C GLY A 88 24.73 14.75 24.89
N ALA A 89 23.99 15.34 23.94
CA ALA A 89 24.37 15.36 22.53
C ALA A 89 25.67 16.14 22.32
N VAL A 90 26.63 15.53 21.61
CA VAL A 90 27.95 16.14 21.33
C VAL A 90 28.27 16.23 19.84
N ALA A 91 27.69 15.39 19.00
CA ALA A 91 27.91 15.45 17.55
C ALA A 91 26.79 14.80 16.74
N LEU A 92 26.59 15.31 15.53
CA LEU A 92 25.85 14.67 14.46
C LEU A 92 26.83 14.33 13.33
N ILE A 93 26.67 13.16 12.72
CA ILE A 93 27.38 12.77 11.50
C ILE A 93 26.32 12.57 10.43
N ASP A 94 26.36 13.36 9.37
CA ASP A 94 25.37 13.27 8.29
C ASP A 94 25.61 12.10 7.33
N GLU A 95 24.76 11.95 6.32
CA GLU A 95 24.87 10.91 5.28
C GLU A 95 26.15 11.02 4.42
N ALA A 96 26.77 12.20 4.34
CA ALA A 96 28.05 12.39 3.65
C ALA A 96 29.26 12.05 4.54
N GLY A 97 29.05 11.87 5.84
CA GLY A 97 30.08 11.65 6.85
C GLY A 97 30.63 12.94 7.45
N ASP A 98 30.02 14.09 7.14
CA ASP A 98 30.40 15.38 7.70
C ASP A 98 29.92 15.48 9.15
N ARG A 99 30.80 16.00 10.00
CA ARG A 99 30.56 16.13 11.44
C ARG A 99 30.07 17.53 11.78
N ILE A 100 28.94 17.59 12.48
CA ILE A 100 28.37 18.80 13.07
C ILE A 100 28.50 18.67 14.59
N ASP A 101 29.35 19.50 15.21
CA ASP A 101 29.46 19.52 16.66
C ASP A 101 28.24 20.20 17.28
N VAL A 102 27.64 19.56 18.27
CA VAL A 102 26.45 20.06 19.00
C VAL A 102 26.73 20.03 20.51
N ARG A 103 25.94 20.76 21.31
CA ARG A 103 26.11 20.79 22.78
C ARG A 103 24.77 20.82 23.47
N ASP A 104 24.30 19.66 23.91
CA ASP A 104 23.03 19.49 24.64
C ASP A 104 21.79 19.99 23.87
N GLU A 105 21.90 20.26 22.56
CA GLU A 105 20.83 20.75 21.70
C GLU A 105 21.03 20.37 20.24
N LEU A 106 19.94 20.14 19.51
CA LEU A 106 19.93 20.03 18.05
C LEU A 106 19.76 21.42 17.42
N PRO A 107 20.55 21.79 16.40
CA PRO A 107 20.43 23.08 15.74
C PRO A 107 19.06 23.26 15.06
N GLY A 108 18.49 24.47 15.14
CA GLY A 108 17.22 24.78 14.48
C GLY A 108 17.32 24.82 12.95
N ASP A 109 18.51 25.07 12.41
CA ASP A 109 18.83 25.08 10.97
C ASP A 109 19.33 23.72 10.44
N LEU A 110 19.12 22.64 11.20
CA LEU A 110 19.45 21.29 10.78
C LEU A 110 18.69 20.92 9.49
N ALA A 111 19.41 20.51 8.45
CA ALA A 111 18.79 20.08 7.20
C ALA A 111 18.04 18.75 7.38
N PRO A 112 16.91 18.53 6.68
CA PRO A 112 16.27 17.22 6.65
C PRO A 112 17.23 16.13 6.13
N GLY A 113 17.35 15.02 6.87
CA GLY A 113 18.26 13.95 6.53
C GLY A 113 18.41 12.89 7.62
N TRP A 114 19.25 11.90 7.33
CA TRP A 114 19.64 10.87 8.29
C TRP A 114 20.97 11.25 8.93
N TYR A 115 21.05 11.09 10.26
CA TYR A 115 22.24 11.41 11.02
C TYR A 115 22.58 10.27 11.98
N ARG A 116 23.87 10.09 12.27
CA ARG A 116 24.32 9.39 13.46
C ARG A 116 24.56 10.40 14.56
N LEU A 117 23.79 10.30 15.64
CA LEU A 117 23.90 11.18 16.79
C LEU A 117 24.78 10.52 17.85
N GLN A 118 25.79 11.26 18.33
CA GLN A 118 26.73 10.82 19.36
C GLN A 118 26.49 11.59 20.67
N PHE A 119 26.58 10.87 21.80
CA PHE A 119 26.46 11.42 23.15
C PHE A 119 27.81 11.43 23.88
N GLY A 120 27.96 12.33 24.85
CA GLY A 120 29.20 12.53 25.61
C GLY A 120 29.63 11.34 26.48
N ASP A 121 28.72 10.41 26.77
CA ASP A 121 28.97 9.15 27.46
C ASP A 121 29.36 7.99 26.52
N GLY A 122 29.46 8.26 25.21
CA GLY A 122 29.84 7.30 24.18
C GLY A 122 28.67 6.55 23.54
N GLN A 123 27.42 6.82 23.93
CA GLN A 123 26.27 6.25 23.25
C GLN A 123 26.10 6.84 21.84
N GLU A 124 25.59 6.02 20.92
CA GLU A 124 25.24 6.44 19.56
C GLU A 124 23.82 6.00 19.20
N THR A 125 23.11 6.80 18.41
CA THR A 125 21.77 6.50 17.91
C THR A 125 21.59 7.01 16.48
N THR A 126 20.60 6.46 15.77
CA THR A 126 20.16 7.02 14.49
C THR A 126 19.21 8.18 14.76
N LEU A 127 19.42 9.33 14.11
CA LEU A 127 18.50 10.46 14.15
C LEU A 127 17.91 10.70 12.76
N VAL A 128 16.58 10.73 12.67
CA VAL A 128 15.84 11.13 11.48
C VAL A 128 15.39 12.58 11.64
N ALA A 129 16.01 13.50 10.91
CA ALA A 129 15.56 14.88 10.83
C ALA A 129 14.62 15.01 9.65
N ALA A 130 13.33 15.22 9.91
CA ALA A 130 12.29 15.25 8.89
C ALA A 130 11.65 16.64 8.79
N PRO A 131 11.17 17.06 7.61
CA PRO A 131 10.33 18.25 7.52
C PRO A 131 9.04 18.06 8.34
N PRO A 132 8.40 19.15 8.79
CA PRO A 132 7.16 19.08 9.57
C PRO A 132 6.01 18.48 8.75
N GLN A 133 6.03 18.64 7.43
CA GLN A 133 4.98 18.19 6.52
C GLN A 133 5.55 17.54 5.27
N VAL A 134 4.77 16.64 4.67
CA VAL A 134 5.01 16.16 3.31
C VAL A 134 4.74 17.30 2.29
N PRO A 135 5.25 17.17 1.05
CA PRO A 135 4.86 18.05 -0.06
C PRO A 135 3.34 18.25 -0.16
N GLN A 136 2.92 19.48 -0.44
CA GLN A 136 1.50 19.83 -0.52
C GLN A 136 0.87 19.25 -1.78
N THR A 137 -0.38 18.80 -1.65
CA THR A 137 -1.15 18.27 -2.78
C THR A 137 -1.73 19.42 -3.62
N PRO A 138 -1.59 19.43 -4.95
CA PRO A 138 -2.32 20.37 -5.78
C PRO A 138 -3.81 20.01 -5.79
N VAL A 139 -4.69 21.00 -5.95
CA VAL A 139 -6.11 20.72 -6.16
C VAL A 139 -6.29 20.20 -7.59
N THR A 140 -6.78 18.98 -7.75
CA THR A 140 -6.95 18.36 -9.08
C THR A 140 -7.88 17.16 -9.01
N TRP A 141 -8.31 16.66 -10.17
CA TRP A 141 -8.92 15.34 -10.31
C TRP A 141 -8.00 14.37 -11.07
N GLY A 142 -8.32 13.08 -11.00
CA GLY A 142 -7.58 12.02 -11.67
C GLY A 142 -8.29 10.67 -11.70
N TRP A 143 -7.53 9.64 -12.06
CA TRP A 143 -8.04 8.27 -12.21
C TRP A 143 -7.51 7.33 -11.13
N MET A 144 -8.37 6.50 -10.55
CA MET A 144 -7.98 5.32 -9.79
C MET A 144 -8.00 4.10 -10.73
N LEU A 145 -6.83 3.64 -11.13
CA LEU A 145 -6.63 2.64 -12.18
C LEU A 145 -6.07 1.32 -11.62
N GLN A 146 -6.80 0.23 -11.86
CA GLN A 146 -6.27 -1.12 -11.74
C GLN A 146 -5.52 -1.47 -13.04
N LEU A 147 -4.19 -1.25 -13.06
CA LEU A 147 -3.38 -1.36 -14.27
C LEU A 147 -3.54 -2.71 -14.96
N TYR A 148 -3.53 -3.80 -14.19
CA TYR A 148 -3.64 -5.15 -14.74
C TYR A 148 -4.92 -5.35 -15.60
N ALA A 149 -5.97 -4.58 -15.33
CA ALA A 149 -7.26 -4.69 -16.00
C ALA A 149 -7.35 -3.87 -17.31
N LEU A 150 -6.48 -2.88 -17.50
CA LEU A 150 -6.49 -1.97 -18.66
C LEU A 150 -5.74 -2.57 -19.85
N ARG A 151 -6.44 -3.31 -20.70
CA ARG A 151 -5.85 -3.97 -21.86
C ARG A 151 -6.03 -3.12 -23.12
N SER A 152 -5.02 -3.05 -23.97
CA SER A 152 -5.07 -2.57 -25.34
C SER A 152 -4.92 -3.72 -26.32
N ALA A 153 -5.02 -3.44 -27.62
CA ALA A 153 -4.71 -4.43 -28.66
C ALA A 153 -3.25 -4.94 -28.63
N ARG A 154 -2.35 -4.22 -27.93
CA ARG A 154 -0.92 -4.57 -27.81
C ARG A 154 -0.59 -5.32 -26.52
N SER A 155 -1.51 -5.34 -25.55
CA SER A 155 -1.30 -6.00 -24.27
C SER A 155 -1.11 -7.51 -24.41
N TRP A 156 -0.22 -8.07 -23.60
CA TRP A 156 -0.02 -9.52 -23.51
C TRP A 156 -0.95 -10.09 -22.43
N GLY A 157 -2.25 -10.12 -22.69
CA GLY A 157 -3.27 -10.68 -21.78
C GLY A 157 -3.53 -9.90 -20.48
N ILE A 158 -2.69 -8.94 -20.12
CA ILE A 158 -2.75 -8.07 -18.93
C ILE A 158 -2.37 -6.64 -19.35
N GLY A 159 -2.95 -5.63 -18.69
CA GLY A 159 -2.50 -4.25 -18.87
C GLY A 159 -1.05 -4.06 -18.38
N ASP A 160 -0.30 -3.24 -19.11
CA ASP A 160 1.13 -3.03 -18.88
C ASP A 160 1.54 -1.54 -18.89
N LEU A 161 2.81 -1.25 -18.59
CA LEU A 161 3.34 0.11 -18.47
C LEU A 161 3.30 0.89 -19.79
N GLY A 162 3.22 0.20 -20.94
CA GLY A 162 2.94 0.82 -22.22
C GLY A 162 1.50 1.33 -22.28
N ASP A 163 0.54 0.50 -21.86
CA ASP A 163 -0.88 0.89 -21.75
C ASP A 163 -1.05 2.06 -20.77
N LEU A 164 -0.36 2.01 -19.63
CA LEU A 164 -0.39 3.10 -18.64
C LEU A 164 0.15 4.41 -19.21
N ARG A 165 1.28 4.37 -19.91
CA ARG A 165 1.86 5.55 -20.55
C ARG A 165 0.90 6.18 -21.55
N GLU A 166 0.26 5.35 -22.38
CA GLU A 166 -0.73 5.79 -23.36
C GLU A 166 -2.02 6.32 -22.71
N PHE A 167 -2.43 5.78 -21.56
CA PHE A 167 -3.58 6.25 -20.78
C PHE A 167 -3.31 7.60 -20.10
N VAL A 168 -2.14 7.73 -19.48
CA VAL A 168 -1.67 8.97 -18.83
C VAL A 168 -1.61 10.11 -19.85
N ASP A 169 -0.93 9.91 -20.98
CA ASP A 169 -0.80 10.96 -22.02
C ASP A 169 -2.17 11.38 -22.58
N TRP A 170 -3.03 10.41 -22.86
CA TRP A 170 -4.38 10.65 -23.37
C TRP A 170 -5.25 11.44 -22.38
N THR A 171 -5.39 10.95 -21.15
CA THR A 171 -6.31 11.54 -20.17
C THR A 171 -5.85 12.93 -19.71
N ALA A 172 -4.55 13.16 -19.58
CA ALA A 172 -4.02 14.49 -19.30
C ALA A 172 -4.32 15.47 -20.44
N ARG A 173 -4.02 15.11 -21.69
CA ARG A 173 -4.17 16.03 -22.84
C ARG A 173 -5.62 16.29 -23.23
N GLU A 174 -6.48 15.26 -23.21
CA GLU A 174 -7.85 15.38 -23.71
C GLU A 174 -8.84 15.80 -22.62
N HIS A 175 -8.56 15.49 -21.35
CA HIS A 175 -9.50 15.73 -20.26
C HIS A 175 -8.92 16.66 -19.18
N GLY A 176 -7.61 16.90 -19.14
CA GLY A 176 -6.99 17.68 -18.07
C GLY A 176 -6.94 16.90 -16.75
N ALA A 177 -6.88 15.57 -16.79
CA ALA A 177 -6.64 14.76 -15.61
C ALA A 177 -5.25 15.09 -15.05
N GLY A 178 -5.15 15.45 -13.77
CA GLY A 178 -3.88 15.81 -13.13
C GLY A 178 -3.24 14.69 -12.32
N ALA A 179 -3.91 13.54 -12.17
CA ALA A 179 -3.39 12.42 -11.41
C ALA A 179 -3.82 11.03 -11.95
N VAL A 180 -3.00 10.01 -11.70
CA VAL A 180 -3.38 8.60 -11.81
C VAL A 180 -2.86 7.84 -10.58
N LEU A 181 -3.77 7.28 -9.78
CA LEU A 181 -3.47 6.34 -8.70
C LEU A 181 -3.54 4.91 -9.23
N LEU A 182 -2.49 4.14 -8.99
CA LEU A 182 -2.38 2.75 -9.43
C LEU A 182 -2.72 1.79 -8.29
N ASN A 183 -3.10 0.55 -8.63
CA ASN A 183 -2.91 -0.57 -7.69
C ASN A 183 -1.43 -0.75 -7.35
N PRO A 184 -1.10 -1.47 -6.26
CA PRO A 184 0.30 -1.75 -5.94
C PRO A 184 1.00 -2.49 -7.09
N LEU A 185 2.16 -1.99 -7.51
CA LEU A 185 3.00 -2.57 -8.57
C LEU A 185 4.20 -3.35 -8.01
N HIS A 186 4.03 -3.88 -6.80
CA HIS A 186 5.03 -4.68 -6.07
C HIS A 186 5.27 -6.04 -6.73
N ALA A 187 6.49 -6.55 -6.65
CA ALA A 187 6.87 -7.78 -7.33
C ALA A 187 6.22 -9.02 -6.68
N PRO A 188 5.51 -9.87 -7.46
CA PRO A 188 5.12 -11.20 -7.01
C PRO A 188 6.34 -12.14 -7.01
N GLY A 189 6.17 -13.36 -6.47
CA GLY A 189 7.20 -14.40 -6.60
C GLY A 189 7.42 -14.79 -8.07
N PRO A 190 8.63 -15.23 -8.47
CA PRO A 190 8.93 -15.54 -9.87
C PRO A 190 8.45 -16.94 -10.30
N THR A 191 7.80 -17.68 -9.40
CA THR A 191 7.36 -19.06 -9.62
C THR A 191 5.84 -19.17 -9.65
N HIS A 192 5.34 -20.24 -10.28
CA HIS A 192 3.91 -20.54 -10.30
C HIS A 192 3.43 -21.21 -8.99
N PRO A 193 2.17 -20.98 -8.58
CA PRO A 193 1.25 -19.99 -9.16
C PRO A 193 1.69 -18.55 -8.83
N VAL A 194 1.56 -17.64 -9.78
CA VAL A 194 1.78 -16.21 -9.60
C VAL A 194 0.61 -15.64 -8.81
N GLN A 195 0.92 -15.02 -7.67
CA GLN A 195 -0.07 -14.38 -6.80
C GLN A 195 -0.80 -13.25 -7.56
N PRO A 196 -2.12 -13.35 -7.82
CA PRO A 196 -2.87 -12.29 -8.49
C PRO A 196 -3.07 -11.05 -7.61
N SER A 197 -3.13 -11.21 -6.28
CA SER A 197 -3.34 -10.08 -5.37
C SER A 197 -2.13 -9.15 -5.32
N PRO A 198 -2.28 -7.86 -5.66
CA PRO A 198 -1.20 -6.88 -5.50
C PRO A 198 -0.90 -6.56 -4.03
N TYR A 199 -1.75 -7.01 -3.10
CA TYR A 199 -1.62 -6.81 -1.65
C TYR A 199 -0.93 -7.97 -0.91
N THR A 200 -0.54 -9.02 -1.64
CA THR A 200 0.31 -10.10 -1.10
C THR A 200 1.59 -10.25 -1.96
N PRO A 201 2.37 -9.18 -2.16
CA PRO A 201 3.55 -9.25 -3.01
C PRO A 201 4.69 -10.02 -2.33
N SER A 202 5.61 -10.56 -3.13
CA SER A 202 6.85 -11.16 -2.62
C SER A 202 7.83 -10.10 -2.10
N SER A 203 7.81 -8.90 -2.68
CA SER A 203 8.57 -7.75 -2.20
C SER A 203 7.87 -6.43 -2.47
N ARG A 204 7.91 -5.51 -1.50
CA ARG A 204 7.46 -4.11 -1.65
C ARG A 204 8.54 -3.16 -2.17
N ARG A 205 9.76 -3.67 -2.40
CA ARG A 205 10.91 -2.88 -2.90
C ARG A 205 11.11 -3.02 -4.39
N PHE A 206 10.62 -4.10 -4.99
CA PHE A 206 10.84 -4.45 -6.39
C PHE A 206 9.53 -4.40 -7.16
N ALA A 207 9.63 -4.16 -8.46
CA ALA A 207 8.48 -3.93 -9.34
C ALA A 207 7.98 -5.21 -9.99
N ASN A 208 6.66 -5.28 -10.24
CA ASN A 208 6.00 -6.39 -10.90
C ASN A 208 6.42 -6.53 -12.38
N PRO A 209 7.17 -7.57 -12.77
CA PRO A 209 7.62 -7.73 -14.15
C PRO A 209 6.48 -8.09 -15.11
N LEU A 210 5.30 -8.51 -14.62
CA LEU A 210 4.13 -8.69 -15.47
C LEU A 210 3.65 -7.36 -16.06
N ALA A 211 4.02 -6.21 -15.47
CA ALA A 211 3.67 -4.90 -15.99
C ALA A 211 4.57 -4.44 -17.15
N LEU A 212 5.60 -5.19 -17.55
CA LEU A 212 6.47 -4.78 -18.67
C LEU A 212 5.76 -4.88 -20.03
N ARG A 213 5.87 -3.83 -20.86
CA ARG A 213 5.60 -3.91 -22.30
C ARG A 213 6.86 -4.43 -23.01
N ILE A 214 6.83 -5.67 -23.48
CA ILE A 214 8.02 -6.34 -24.08
C ILE A 214 8.54 -5.57 -25.30
N GLU A 215 7.64 -5.08 -26.14
CA GLU A 215 7.96 -4.40 -27.41
C GLU A 215 8.55 -3.00 -27.22
N ASP A 216 8.34 -2.40 -26.04
CA ASP A 216 8.88 -1.09 -25.71
C ASP A 216 10.31 -1.21 -25.12
N LEU A 217 10.83 -2.42 -24.91
CA LEU A 217 12.21 -2.65 -24.46
C LEU A 217 13.21 -2.36 -25.59
N ASP A 218 14.30 -1.67 -25.25
CA ASP A 218 15.38 -1.43 -26.22
C ASP A 218 16.02 -2.74 -26.70
N ALA A 219 16.09 -3.76 -25.84
CA ALA A 219 16.51 -5.12 -26.20
C ALA A 219 15.65 -5.71 -27.34
N TYR A 220 14.33 -5.51 -27.31
CA TYR A 220 13.42 -5.95 -28.38
C TYR A 220 13.66 -5.19 -29.68
N ARG A 221 13.85 -3.87 -29.59
CA ARG A 221 14.11 -3.02 -30.75
C ARG A 221 15.45 -3.34 -31.41
N ALA A 222 16.46 -3.68 -30.62
CA ALA A 222 17.81 -4.02 -31.09
C ALA A 222 17.96 -5.46 -31.60
N ALA A 223 17.08 -6.38 -31.22
CA ALA A 223 17.12 -7.77 -31.66
C ALA A 223 17.00 -7.93 -33.19
N ASP A 224 17.44 -9.07 -33.72
CA ASP A 224 17.23 -9.38 -35.14
C ASP A 224 15.77 -9.79 -35.44
N ALA A 225 15.45 -9.95 -36.72
CA ALA A 225 14.08 -10.25 -37.15
C ALA A 225 13.59 -11.62 -36.67
N ASP A 226 14.48 -12.62 -36.60
CA ASP A 226 14.14 -13.98 -36.18
C ASP A 226 13.84 -14.01 -34.68
N THR A 227 14.68 -13.37 -33.86
CA THR A 227 14.46 -13.23 -32.41
C THR A 227 13.15 -12.50 -32.11
N ARG A 228 12.86 -11.40 -32.83
CA ARG A 228 11.57 -10.69 -32.66
C ARG A 228 10.38 -11.58 -33.02
N ALA A 229 10.47 -12.35 -34.11
CA ALA A 229 9.41 -13.26 -34.49
C ALA A 229 9.17 -14.36 -33.44
N GLU A 230 10.23 -14.89 -32.82
CA GLU A 230 10.12 -15.82 -31.70
C GLU A 230 9.47 -15.18 -30.46
N VAL A 231 9.87 -13.95 -30.11
CA VAL A 231 9.27 -13.19 -29.01
C VAL A 231 7.79 -12.92 -29.28
N ASP A 232 7.43 -12.42 -30.47
CA ASP A 232 6.06 -12.08 -30.83
C ASP A 232 5.14 -13.31 -30.82
N ALA A 233 5.68 -14.49 -31.14
CA ALA A 233 4.95 -15.76 -31.09
C ALA A 233 4.56 -16.19 -29.66
N LEU A 234 5.19 -15.63 -28.62
CA LEU A 234 4.86 -15.90 -27.21
C LEU A 234 3.69 -15.04 -26.71
N ARG A 235 3.25 -14.03 -27.48
CA ARG A 235 2.22 -13.07 -27.02
C ARG A 235 0.93 -13.77 -26.59
N VAL A 236 0.49 -13.47 -25.38
CA VAL A 236 -0.81 -13.89 -24.85
C VAL A 236 -1.92 -13.01 -25.42
N SER A 237 -3.05 -13.61 -25.81
CA SER A 237 -4.20 -12.85 -26.33
C SER A 237 -4.70 -11.82 -25.32
N ALA A 238 -4.91 -10.57 -25.78
CA ALA A 238 -5.48 -9.49 -24.97
C ALA A 238 -6.96 -9.69 -24.62
N SER A 239 -7.67 -10.62 -25.27
CA SER A 239 -9.13 -10.76 -25.18
C SER A 239 -9.59 -11.93 -24.29
N THR A 240 -8.79 -12.37 -23.32
CA THR A 240 -9.19 -13.46 -22.42
C THR A 240 -10.32 -13.03 -21.47
N PRO A 241 -11.26 -13.92 -21.10
CA PRO A 241 -12.35 -13.59 -20.17
C PRO A 241 -11.88 -13.24 -18.75
N ARG A 242 -10.72 -13.79 -18.34
CA ARG A 242 -10.04 -13.49 -17.09
C ARG A 242 -8.55 -13.32 -17.37
N ILE A 243 -7.90 -12.53 -16.54
CA ILE A 243 -6.45 -12.37 -16.57
C ILE A 243 -5.82 -13.64 -15.97
N ASP A 244 -4.94 -14.25 -16.75
CA ASP A 244 -4.19 -15.44 -16.37
C ASP A 244 -2.74 -15.05 -16.09
N HIS A 245 -2.45 -14.77 -14.82
CA HIS A 245 -1.14 -14.29 -14.38
C HIS A 245 -0.03 -15.32 -14.64
N ASP A 246 -0.34 -16.61 -14.54
CA ASP A 246 0.62 -17.68 -14.82
C ASP A 246 0.98 -17.73 -16.29
N LEU A 247 -0.03 -17.73 -17.17
CA LEU A 247 0.18 -17.72 -18.62
C LEU A 247 0.95 -16.48 -19.07
N VAL A 248 0.58 -15.32 -18.55
CA VAL A 248 1.24 -14.04 -18.85
C VAL A 248 2.69 -14.04 -18.37
N TRP A 249 2.95 -14.50 -17.14
CA TRP A 249 4.30 -14.53 -16.61
C TRP A 249 5.18 -15.52 -17.39
N ALA A 250 4.69 -16.72 -17.70
CA ALA A 250 5.42 -17.69 -18.50
C ALA A 250 5.83 -17.09 -19.86
N ALA A 251 4.88 -16.48 -20.58
CA ALA A 251 5.13 -15.84 -21.86
C ALA A 251 6.13 -14.68 -21.76
N LYS A 252 5.93 -13.74 -20.83
CA LYS A 252 6.81 -12.58 -20.66
C LYS A 252 8.20 -13.00 -20.19
N ARG A 253 8.33 -13.95 -19.28
CA ARG A 253 9.64 -14.47 -18.83
C ARG A 253 10.40 -15.09 -20.00
N ASP A 254 9.76 -15.93 -20.80
CA ASP A 254 10.41 -16.60 -21.94
C ASP A 254 10.84 -15.56 -23.00
N ALA A 255 10.02 -14.54 -23.25
CA ALA A 255 10.39 -13.41 -24.11
C ALA A 255 11.59 -12.61 -23.56
N LEU A 256 11.55 -12.26 -22.27
CA LEU A 256 12.64 -11.58 -21.58
C LEU A 256 13.94 -12.38 -21.64
N GLU A 257 13.87 -13.72 -21.55
CA GLU A 257 15.05 -14.58 -21.68
C GLU A 257 15.64 -14.56 -23.09
N LEU A 258 14.81 -14.59 -24.14
CA LEU A 258 15.28 -14.46 -25.53
C LEU A 258 15.97 -13.11 -25.74
N LEU A 259 15.35 -12.02 -25.26
CA LEU A 259 15.90 -10.67 -25.37
C LEU A 259 17.22 -10.52 -24.60
N TRP A 260 17.27 -10.97 -23.34
CA TRP A 260 18.50 -10.94 -22.54
C TRP A 260 19.64 -11.74 -23.19
N ARG A 261 19.33 -12.88 -23.83
CA ARG A 261 20.31 -13.66 -24.60
C ARG A 261 20.77 -12.92 -25.85
N SER A 262 19.85 -12.26 -26.57
CA SER A 262 20.18 -11.49 -27.78
C SER A 262 21.10 -10.29 -27.50
N GLU A 263 21.01 -9.69 -26.30
CA GLU A 263 21.92 -8.65 -25.82
C GLU A 263 23.27 -9.20 -25.33
N GLY A 264 23.55 -10.48 -25.50
CA GLY A 264 24.80 -11.10 -25.07
C GLY A 264 24.86 -11.42 -23.58
N ARG A 265 23.71 -11.58 -22.91
CA ARG A 265 23.59 -11.90 -21.47
C ARG A 265 24.35 -10.91 -20.60
N PRO A 266 23.99 -9.61 -20.65
CA PRO A 266 24.69 -8.58 -19.88
C PRO A 266 24.82 -9.02 -18.43
N ASP A 267 26.07 -9.11 -17.98
CA ASP A 267 26.37 -9.43 -16.60
C ASP A 267 26.07 -8.21 -15.72
N ARG A 268 25.27 -8.45 -14.68
CA ARG A 268 24.93 -7.46 -13.67
C ARG A 268 25.41 -7.93 -12.30
N ALA A 269 26.43 -8.80 -12.25
CA ALA A 269 27.01 -9.35 -11.02
C ALA A 269 27.50 -8.28 -10.04
N ASP A 270 27.86 -7.09 -10.55
CA ASP A 270 27.99 -5.87 -9.74
C ASP A 270 26.63 -5.15 -9.70
N THR A 271 25.65 -5.80 -9.07
CA THR A 271 24.31 -5.23 -8.88
C THR A 271 24.47 -3.93 -8.11
N ARG A 272 23.89 -2.84 -8.61
CA ARG A 272 24.07 -1.47 -8.07
C ARG A 272 23.82 -1.32 -6.56
N THR A 273 23.06 -2.25 -5.96
CA THR A 273 22.77 -2.30 -4.53
C THR A 273 22.75 -3.75 -4.02
N ASP A 274 23.07 -3.94 -2.75
CA ASP A 274 22.96 -5.25 -2.07
C ASP A 274 21.53 -5.81 -2.14
N ALA A 275 20.52 -4.94 -1.99
CA ALA A 275 19.12 -5.34 -2.05
C ALA A 275 18.71 -5.95 -3.40
N LEU A 276 19.14 -5.37 -4.52
CA LEU A 276 18.84 -5.93 -5.84
C LEU A 276 19.50 -7.30 -6.02
N ARG A 277 20.72 -7.46 -5.49
CA ARG A 277 21.40 -8.76 -5.44
C ARG A 277 20.59 -9.78 -4.66
N ASP A 278 20.09 -9.40 -3.49
CA ASP A 278 19.34 -10.29 -2.60
C ASP A 278 18.03 -10.71 -3.28
N TRP A 279 17.28 -9.78 -3.86
CA TRP A 279 16.10 -10.09 -4.68
C TRP A 279 16.41 -11.06 -5.83
N ALA A 280 17.41 -10.74 -6.65
CA ALA A 280 17.76 -11.57 -7.79
C ALA A 280 18.27 -12.97 -7.36
N THR A 281 18.92 -13.05 -6.20
CA THR A 281 19.32 -14.31 -5.57
C THR A 281 18.11 -15.11 -5.12
N TYR A 282 17.16 -14.48 -4.43
CA TYR A 282 15.90 -15.11 -4.04
C TYR A 282 15.21 -15.68 -5.29
N CYS A 283 15.12 -14.93 -6.38
CA CYS A 283 14.44 -15.41 -7.58
C CYS A 283 15.13 -16.63 -8.18
N ALA A 284 16.45 -16.63 -8.27
CA ALA A 284 17.22 -17.77 -8.77
C ALA A 284 17.08 -19.01 -7.86
N LEU A 285 17.03 -18.83 -6.54
CA LEU A 285 16.79 -19.90 -5.57
C LEU A 285 15.35 -20.42 -5.63
N ALA A 286 14.37 -19.53 -5.79
CA ALA A 286 12.97 -19.85 -5.92
C ALA A 286 12.69 -20.71 -7.16
N GLU A 287 13.32 -20.40 -8.30
CA GLU A 287 13.21 -21.26 -9.49
C GLU A 287 13.74 -22.69 -9.26
N ARG A 288 14.75 -22.84 -8.40
CA ARG A 288 15.37 -24.13 -8.09
C ARG A 288 14.62 -24.93 -7.02
N HIS A 289 14.12 -24.27 -5.99
CA HIS A 289 13.58 -24.91 -4.77
C HIS A 289 12.08 -24.67 -4.57
N GLY A 290 11.43 -23.91 -5.46
CA GLY A 290 10.06 -23.42 -5.31
C GLY A 290 10.01 -22.07 -4.57
N GLY A 291 8.93 -21.31 -4.76
CA GLY A 291 8.79 -19.94 -4.22
C GLY A 291 8.65 -19.81 -2.70
N ARG A 292 8.69 -20.91 -1.92
CA ARG A 292 8.55 -20.87 -0.46
C ARG A 292 9.88 -21.05 0.24
N TRP A 293 10.53 -19.95 0.62
CA TRP A 293 11.87 -20.00 1.22
C TRP A 293 11.90 -20.79 2.53
N SER A 294 10.79 -20.83 3.28
CA SER A 294 10.64 -21.63 4.49
C SER A 294 10.81 -23.15 4.26
N ARG A 295 10.72 -23.61 3.01
CA ARG A 295 10.92 -25.01 2.60
C ARG A 295 12.28 -25.29 1.97
N TRP A 296 13.11 -24.27 1.78
CA TRP A 296 14.47 -24.45 1.27
C TRP A 296 15.36 -25.17 2.30
N PRO A 297 16.49 -25.75 1.85
CA PRO A 297 17.58 -26.15 2.75
C PRO A 297 17.89 -25.06 3.79
N GLU A 298 18.10 -25.47 5.04
CA GLU A 298 18.23 -24.55 6.18
C GLU A 298 19.38 -23.53 6.02
N ASP A 299 20.48 -23.96 5.42
CA ASP A 299 21.65 -23.13 5.14
C ASP A 299 21.40 -22.02 4.10
N LEU A 300 20.37 -22.16 3.26
CA LEU A 300 19.95 -21.15 2.28
C LEU A 300 18.96 -20.12 2.84
N ARG A 301 18.52 -20.26 4.09
CA ARG A 301 17.55 -19.36 4.71
C ARG A 301 18.16 -18.08 5.26
N ASP A 302 19.45 -18.12 5.60
CA ASP A 302 20.20 -16.94 6.00
C ASP A 302 20.75 -16.23 4.75
N VAL A 303 20.14 -15.10 4.38
CA VAL A 303 20.54 -14.27 3.23
C VAL A 303 22.02 -13.84 3.27
N SER A 304 22.60 -13.73 4.47
CA SER A 304 24.00 -13.37 4.69
C SER A 304 24.91 -14.59 4.83
N GLY A 305 24.35 -15.79 4.78
CA GLY A 305 25.03 -17.05 5.03
C GLY A 305 26.00 -17.48 3.91
N PRO A 306 27.00 -18.31 4.22
CA PRO A 306 27.99 -18.77 3.24
C PRO A 306 27.40 -19.63 2.13
N ALA A 307 26.31 -20.37 2.39
CA ALA A 307 25.63 -21.18 1.37
C ALA A 307 24.92 -20.30 0.34
N VAL A 308 24.27 -19.20 0.77
CA VAL A 308 23.70 -18.21 -0.15
C VAL A 308 24.79 -17.53 -0.98
N ALA A 309 25.93 -17.18 -0.38
CA ALA A 309 27.07 -16.65 -1.11
C ALA A 309 27.64 -17.64 -2.15
N ALA A 310 27.63 -18.94 -1.85
CA ALA A 310 28.00 -19.99 -2.81
C ALA A 310 26.96 -20.14 -3.92
N ALA A 311 25.67 -20.16 -3.58
CA ALA A 311 24.57 -20.22 -4.54
C ALA A 311 24.60 -19.02 -5.49
N ARG A 312 24.91 -17.81 -5.02
CA ARG A 312 25.09 -16.61 -5.87
C ARG A 312 26.15 -16.81 -6.95
N ARG A 313 27.27 -17.44 -6.62
CA ARG A 313 28.34 -17.72 -7.59
C ARG A 313 27.92 -18.82 -8.58
N GLU A 314 27.26 -19.86 -8.08
CA GLU A 314 26.78 -20.96 -8.92
C GLU A 314 25.67 -20.51 -9.90
N LEU A 315 24.75 -19.68 -9.42
CA LEU A 315 23.59 -19.17 -10.15
C LEU A 315 23.82 -17.80 -10.79
N ALA A 316 25.06 -17.35 -10.92
CA ALA A 316 25.39 -15.98 -11.35
C ALA A 316 24.65 -15.52 -12.63
N PRO A 317 24.52 -16.33 -13.70
CA PRO A 317 23.73 -15.94 -14.87
C PRO A 317 22.24 -15.73 -14.58
N ARG A 318 21.67 -16.52 -13.66
CA ARG A 318 20.26 -16.40 -13.28
C ARG A 318 20.02 -15.16 -12.44
N VAL A 319 20.92 -14.87 -11.49
CA VAL A 319 20.91 -13.64 -10.70
C VAL A 319 21.03 -12.42 -11.62
N ALA A 320 21.97 -12.42 -12.58
CA ALA A 320 22.15 -11.31 -13.51
C ALA A 320 20.89 -10.99 -14.33
N PHE A 321 20.17 -12.02 -14.80
CA PHE A 321 18.90 -11.83 -15.50
C PHE A 321 17.81 -11.22 -14.62
N HIS A 322 17.60 -11.73 -13.39
CA HIS A 322 16.55 -11.19 -12.52
C HIS A 322 16.85 -9.74 -12.12
N ALA A 323 18.13 -9.39 -11.96
CA ALA A 323 18.56 -8.01 -11.83
C ALA A 323 18.26 -7.19 -13.10
N TRP A 324 18.60 -7.71 -14.28
CA TRP A 324 18.30 -7.08 -15.57
C TRP A 324 16.80 -6.84 -15.76
N VAL A 325 15.92 -7.77 -15.36
CA VAL A 325 14.46 -7.59 -15.43
C VAL A 325 14.01 -6.40 -14.59
N GLN A 326 14.49 -6.27 -13.36
CA GLN A 326 14.11 -5.15 -12.48
C GLN A 326 14.60 -3.80 -13.01
N GLU A 327 15.75 -3.74 -13.68
CA GLU A 327 16.19 -2.53 -14.36
C GLU A 327 15.24 -2.14 -15.50
N ARG A 328 14.79 -3.12 -16.31
CA ARG A 328 13.79 -2.86 -17.36
C ARG A 328 12.48 -2.35 -16.77
N CYS A 329 12.06 -2.87 -15.60
CA CYS A 329 10.91 -2.35 -14.88
C CYS A 329 11.12 -0.89 -14.47
N ALA A 330 12.27 -0.57 -13.86
CA ALA A 330 12.60 0.79 -13.42
C ALA A 330 12.64 1.78 -14.59
N GLU A 331 13.17 1.37 -15.75
CA GLU A 331 13.17 2.18 -16.98
C GLU A 331 11.76 2.52 -17.46
N GLN A 332 10.87 1.53 -17.57
CA GLN A 332 9.49 1.78 -18.01
C GLN A 332 8.67 2.55 -16.98
N LEU A 333 8.85 2.30 -15.68
CA LEU A 333 8.24 3.08 -14.61
C LEU A 333 8.67 4.56 -14.67
N GLY A 334 9.99 4.81 -14.85
CA GLY A 334 10.51 6.15 -15.07
C GLY A 334 9.94 6.83 -16.33
N ALA A 335 9.72 6.07 -17.39
CA ALA A 335 9.11 6.57 -18.63
C ALA A 335 7.64 6.97 -18.44
N VAL A 336 6.86 6.23 -17.64
CA VAL A 336 5.47 6.59 -17.29
C VAL A 336 5.45 7.89 -16.49
N ARG A 337 6.28 8.01 -15.44
CA ARG A 337 6.39 9.23 -14.63
C ARG A 337 6.77 10.44 -15.47
N THR A 338 7.71 10.25 -16.41
CA THR A 338 8.11 11.31 -17.35
C THR A 338 6.95 11.70 -18.27
N ALA A 339 6.22 10.73 -18.82
CA ALA A 339 5.06 11.01 -19.67
C ALA A 339 3.96 11.78 -18.94
N ALA A 340 3.70 11.49 -17.67
CA ALA A 340 2.73 12.25 -16.85
C ALA A 340 3.12 13.74 -16.74
N ARG A 341 4.40 14.00 -16.47
CA ARG A 341 4.93 15.37 -16.38
C ARG A 341 4.91 16.09 -17.72
N ASP A 342 5.35 15.43 -18.78
CA ASP A 342 5.39 16.00 -20.14
C ASP A 342 3.98 16.26 -20.69
N ALA A 343 2.98 15.49 -20.24
CA ALA A 343 1.58 15.71 -20.57
C ALA A 343 0.92 16.82 -19.71
N GLY A 344 1.63 17.35 -18.70
CA GLY A 344 1.18 18.48 -17.88
C GLY A 344 0.30 18.10 -16.70
N MET A 345 0.35 16.86 -16.21
CA MET A 345 -0.37 16.48 -14.99
C MET A 345 0.08 17.32 -13.79
N ALA A 346 -0.88 17.92 -13.08
CA ALA A 346 -0.60 18.77 -11.92
C ALA A 346 0.09 18.00 -10.77
N LEU A 347 -0.30 16.74 -10.55
CA LEU A 347 0.28 15.84 -9.54
C LEU A 347 1.13 14.74 -10.18
N GLY A 348 0.59 14.00 -11.14
CA GLY A 348 1.29 12.89 -11.82
C GLY A 348 0.86 11.51 -11.33
N VAL A 349 1.82 10.61 -11.14
CA VAL A 349 1.52 9.18 -10.87
C VAL A 349 1.64 8.88 -9.38
N LEU A 350 0.55 8.38 -8.79
CA LEU A 350 0.53 7.91 -7.41
C LEU A 350 0.65 6.39 -7.39
N HIS A 351 1.62 5.90 -6.64
CA HIS A 351 1.75 4.47 -6.36
C HIS A 351 1.02 4.12 -5.07
N ASP A 352 0.58 2.87 -4.97
CA ASP A 352 -0.05 2.33 -3.77
C ASP A 352 0.88 1.36 -3.05
N LEU A 353 0.98 1.51 -1.73
CA LEU A 353 1.86 0.74 -0.87
C LEU A 353 1.04 -0.26 -0.05
N ALA A 354 1.15 -1.53 -0.41
CA ALA A 354 0.53 -2.62 0.36
C ALA A 354 1.06 -2.69 1.80
N VAL A 355 0.21 -3.15 2.71
CA VAL A 355 0.49 -3.27 4.16
C VAL A 355 1.68 -4.17 4.47
N GLY A 356 1.86 -5.25 3.70
CA GLY A 356 2.86 -6.28 3.98
C GLY A 356 3.27 -7.08 2.75
N VAL A 357 3.87 -8.24 3.00
CA VAL A 357 4.43 -9.15 1.99
C VAL A 357 3.99 -10.59 2.24
N ASP A 358 4.09 -11.43 1.23
CA ASP A 358 3.97 -12.88 1.37
C ASP A 358 5.01 -13.38 2.41
N PRO A 359 4.61 -14.15 3.44
CA PRO A 359 5.52 -14.70 4.46
C PRO A 359 6.59 -15.64 3.89
N ASP A 360 6.36 -16.18 2.70
CA ASP A 360 7.27 -17.03 1.93
C ASP A 360 7.93 -16.25 0.77
N GLY A 361 7.75 -14.93 0.72
CA GLY A 361 8.30 -14.01 -0.28
C GLY A 361 9.76 -13.62 -0.08
N ALA A 362 10.27 -12.81 -1.02
CA ALA A 362 11.65 -12.34 -1.06
C ALA A 362 11.98 -11.40 0.09
N ASP A 363 11.10 -10.46 0.41
CA ASP A 363 11.30 -9.56 1.55
C ASP A 363 11.22 -10.32 2.86
N ALA A 364 10.33 -11.32 2.99
CA ALA A 364 10.27 -12.17 4.18
C ALA A 364 11.57 -12.98 4.39
N TRP A 365 12.21 -13.41 3.31
CA TRP A 365 13.52 -14.07 3.36
C TRP A 365 14.66 -13.08 3.70
N ALA A 366 14.70 -11.93 3.02
CA ALA A 366 15.79 -10.96 3.16
C ALA A 366 15.72 -10.14 4.45
N LEU A 367 14.51 -9.97 5.03
CA LEU A 367 14.22 -9.15 6.21
C LEU A 367 13.74 -9.99 7.40
N ALA A 368 14.05 -11.29 7.42
CA ALA A 368 13.58 -12.23 8.44
C ALA A 368 13.96 -11.81 9.88
N ASP A 369 15.04 -11.04 10.04
CA ASP A 369 15.53 -10.52 11.32
C ASP A 369 14.77 -9.30 11.85
N VAL A 370 14.06 -8.57 10.97
CA VAL A 370 13.24 -7.39 11.32
C VAL A 370 11.73 -7.63 11.20
N LEU A 371 11.31 -8.81 10.75
CA LEU A 371 9.91 -9.23 10.69
C LEU A 371 9.54 -10.20 11.82
N ALA A 372 8.28 -10.19 12.24
CA ALA A 372 7.73 -11.14 13.20
C ALA A 372 7.25 -12.38 12.44
N THR A 373 8.19 -13.19 11.95
CA THR A 373 7.88 -14.38 11.15
C THR A 373 6.94 -15.34 11.89
N GLY A 374 5.87 -15.80 11.23
CA GLY A 374 4.85 -16.67 11.81
C GLY A 374 3.70 -15.95 12.52
N VAL A 375 3.84 -14.64 12.78
CA VAL A 375 2.71 -13.78 13.15
C VAL A 375 1.99 -13.34 11.87
N SER A 376 0.68 -13.14 11.97
CA SER A 376 -0.10 -12.57 10.87
C SER A 376 -0.73 -11.25 11.28
N VAL A 377 -0.68 -10.27 10.38
CA VAL A 377 -1.46 -9.04 10.46
C VAL A 377 -2.92 -9.33 10.08
N GLY A 378 -3.83 -8.63 10.72
CA GLY A 378 -5.24 -8.70 10.40
C GLY A 378 -6.02 -7.47 10.84
N ALA A 379 -7.31 -7.69 11.09
CA ALA A 379 -8.20 -6.73 11.72
C ALA A 379 -9.05 -7.44 12.78
N PRO A 380 -9.41 -6.76 13.90
CA PRO A 380 -10.34 -7.31 14.87
C PRO A 380 -11.73 -7.53 14.25
N PRO A 381 -12.61 -8.32 14.90
CA PRO A 381 -14.02 -8.39 14.52
C PRO A 381 -14.69 -7.03 14.42
N ASP A 382 -15.49 -6.81 13.37
CA ASP A 382 -16.29 -5.60 13.14
C ASP A 382 -17.67 -5.92 12.51
N ASN A 383 -18.47 -4.90 12.19
CA ASN A 383 -19.82 -5.06 11.63
C ASN A 383 -19.85 -5.71 10.24
N PHE A 384 -18.83 -5.48 9.41
CA PHE A 384 -18.77 -5.99 8.03
C PHE A 384 -18.13 -7.38 7.97
N THR A 385 -17.20 -7.65 8.88
CA THR A 385 -16.52 -8.93 9.05
C THR A 385 -16.61 -9.39 10.50
N PRO A 386 -17.74 -10.01 10.93
CA PRO A 386 -17.97 -10.40 12.33
C PRO A 386 -16.96 -11.38 12.92
N ARG A 387 -16.15 -12.03 12.08
CA ARG A 387 -15.07 -12.95 12.48
C ARG A 387 -13.69 -12.29 12.54
N GLY A 388 -13.58 -11.02 12.20
CA GLY A 388 -12.32 -10.33 11.93
C GLY A 388 -11.64 -10.85 10.67
N GLN A 389 -10.46 -10.30 10.37
CA GLN A 389 -9.71 -10.64 9.17
C GLN A 389 -8.29 -11.08 9.53
N ASN A 390 -7.76 -12.04 8.78
CA ASN A 390 -6.36 -12.45 8.85
C ASN A 390 -5.79 -12.36 7.43
N TRP A 391 -4.87 -11.42 7.22
CA TRP A 391 -4.34 -11.11 5.89
C TRP A 391 -3.13 -11.96 5.52
N GLY A 392 -2.62 -12.78 6.45
CA GLY A 392 -1.49 -13.69 6.21
C GLY A 392 -0.13 -13.00 6.10
N LEU A 393 -0.01 -11.73 6.49
CA LEU A 393 1.19 -10.91 6.27
C LEU A 393 2.04 -10.83 7.57
N PRO A 394 3.37 -11.05 7.54
CA PRO A 394 4.20 -10.85 8.72
C PRO A 394 4.40 -9.35 9.00
N PRO A 395 4.15 -8.86 10.22
CA PRO A 395 4.42 -7.46 10.58
C PRO A 395 5.91 -7.21 10.80
N PHE A 396 6.33 -5.95 10.69
CA PHE A 396 7.63 -5.53 11.24
C PHE A 396 7.66 -5.73 12.75
N ARG A 397 8.77 -6.21 13.29
CA ARG A 397 9.04 -6.20 14.73
C ARG A 397 9.41 -4.78 15.16
N PRO A 398 8.64 -4.11 16.04
CA PRO A 398 8.93 -2.72 16.42
C PRO A 398 10.32 -2.52 17.02
N ASP A 399 10.76 -3.45 17.88
CA ASP A 399 12.06 -3.43 18.54
C ASP A 399 13.22 -3.56 17.55
N ARG A 400 13.10 -4.47 16.58
CA ARG A 400 14.11 -4.73 15.55
C ARG A 400 14.16 -3.62 14.50
N LEU A 401 13.00 -3.10 14.10
CA LEU A 401 12.91 -1.98 13.18
C LEU A 401 13.59 -0.74 13.78
N ALA A 402 13.35 -0.45 15.06
CA ALA A 402 14.04 0.63 15.76
C ALA A 402 15.55 0.40 15.90
N ALA A 403 15.97 -0.82 16.25
CA ALA A 403 17.38 -1.17 16.40
C ALA A 403 18.19 -1.06 15.10
N THR A 404 17.54 -1.20 13.95
CA THR A 404 18.16 -1.12 12.62
C THR A 404 18.09 0.27 12.00
N GLY A 405 17.68 1.29 12.75
CA GLY A 405 17.56 2.65 12.19
C GLY A 405 16.39 2.80 11.22
N TYR A 406 15.35 1.97 11.33
CA TYR A 406 14.20 1.92 10.41
C TYR A 406 14.60 1.69 8.94
N ALA A 407 15.76 1.06 8.70
CA ALA A 407 16.32 0.89 7.35
C ALA A 407 15.35 0.18 6.39
N ALA A 408 14.62 -0.85 6.88
CA ALA A 408 13.64 -1.56 6.06
C ALA A 408 12.49 -0.66 5.58
N LEU A 409 11.95 0.20 6.45
CA LEU A 409 10.91 1.17 6.09
C LEU A 409 11.46 2.22 5.10
N ARG A 410 12.61 2.81 5.43
CA ARG A 410 13.28 3.83 4.60
C ARG A 410 13.53 3.31 3.19
N ASP A 411 14.13 2.14 3.07
CA ASP A 411 14.55 1.59 1.78
C ASP A 411 13.36 1.17 0.92
N MET A 412 12.28 0.70 1.55
CA MET A 412 11.00 0.43 0.88
C MET A 412 10.38 1.71 0.33
N LEU A 413 10.27 2.76 1.14
CA LEU A 413 9.72 4.05 0.70
C LEU A 413 10.54 4.64 -0.44
N ARG A 414 11.87 4.64 -0.34
CA ARG A 414 12.77 5.10 -1.41
C ARG A 414 12.55 4.36 -2.73
N ALA A 415 12.37 3.04 -2.66
CA ALA A 415 12.20 2.22 -3.85
C ALA A 415 10.89 2.57 -4.60
N VAL A 416 9.79 2.71 -3.87
CA VAL A 416 8.49 3.07 -4.47
C VAL A 416 8.50 4.53 -4.96
N LEU A 417 9.00 5.46 -4.15
CA LEU A 417 9.03 6.89 -4.45
C LEU A 417 10.00 7.27 -5.57
N ALA A 418 10.95 6.41 -5.94
CA ALA A 418 11.83 6.65 -7.09
C ALA A 418 11.05 6.89 -8.40
N HIS A 419 9.86 6.29 -8.50
CA HIS A 419 9.02 6.34 -9.70
C HIS A 419 7.64 6.97 -9.48
N ALA A 420 7.39 7.52 -8.29
CA ALA A 420 6.09 8.10 -7.93
C ALA A 420 6.16 9.61 -7.68
N ASP A 421 5.08 10.32 -8.00
CA ASP A 421 4.84 11.71 -7.61
C ASP A 421 3.88 11.80 -6.40
N GLY A 422 3.29 10.67 -5.99
CA GLY A 422 2.61 10.53 -4.71
C GLY A 422 2.54 9.07 -4.25
N LEU A 423 2.24 8.89 -2.98
CA LEU A 423 2.13 7.57 -2.35
C LEU A 423 0.79 7.46 -1.63
N ARG A 424 -0.03 6.49 -2.01
CA ARG A 424 -1.12 5.98 -1.16
C ARG A 424 -0.53 4.92 -0.24
N ILE A 425 -0.76 5.07 1.06
CA ILE A 425 -0.40 4.07 2.06
C ILE A 425 -1.67 3.32 2.44
N ASP A 426 -1.72 2.05 2.07
CA ASP A 426 -2.79 1.15 2.47
C ASP A 426 -2.73 0.92 3.99
N HIS A 427 -3.88 0.97 4.65
CA HIS A 427 -4.02 0.85 6.10
C HIS A 427 -3.04 1.75 6.87
N VAL A 428 -3.18 3.07 6.73
CA VAL A 428 -2.20 4.03 7.28
C VAL A 428 -2.04 3.94 8.80
N ALA A 429 -3.07 3.45 9.50
CA ALA A 429 -3.04 3.12 10.92
C ALA A 429 -1.88 2.17 11.28
N GLY A 430 -1.37 1.38 10.33
CA GLY A 430 -0.19 0.54 10.46
C GLY A 430 1.10 1.28 10.84
N LEU A 431 1.17 2.61 10.65
CA LEU A 431 2.28 3.42 11.15
C LEU A 431 2.23 3.63 12.69
N TRP A 432 1.07 3.42 13.31
CA TRP A 432 0.88 3.48 14.77
C TRP A 432 0.78 2.10 15.38
N ARG A 433 0.00 1.21 14.77
CA ARG A 433 -0.28 -0.11 15.32
C ARG A 433 -0.80 -1.08 14.27
N LEU A 434 -0.57 -2.36 14.49
CA LEU A 434 -1.16 -3.43 13.70
C LEU A 434 -1.80 -4.47 14.61
N TRP A 435 -2.91 -5.06 14.16
CA TRP A 435 -3.53 -6.18 14.86
C TRP A 435 -2.74 -7.45 14.57
N TRP A 436 -2.05 -7.97 15.59
CA TRP A 436 -1.25 -9.17 15.51
C TRP A 436 -2.08 -10.38 15.92
N VAL A 437 -2.16 -11.36 15.02
CA VAL A 437 -2.77 -12.68 15.26
C VAL A 437 -1.65 -13.68 15.52
N PRO A 438 -1.55 -14.27 16.73
CA PRO A 438 -0.56 -15.29 17.02
C PRO A 438 -0.68 -16.54 16.12
N PRO A 439 0.42 -17.26 15.84
CA PRO A 439 0.41 -18.41 14.94
C PRO A 439 -0.58 -19.48 15.39
N GLY A 440 -1.55 -19.85 14.54
CA GLY A 440 -2.55 -20.89 14.83
C GLY A 440 -3.79 -20.42 15.59
N GLU A 441 -3.92 -19.13 15.88
CA GLU A 441 -5.14 -18.51 16.42
C GLU A 441 -6.04 -17.92 15.31
N GLY A 442 -7.31 -17.69 15.65
CA GLY A 442 -8.26 -16.95 14.80
C GLY A 442 -8.09 -15.43 14.89
N PRO A 443 -8.65 -14.64 13.95
CA PRO A 443 -8.55 -13.17 13.98
C PRO A 443 -9.14 -12.53 15.25
N ASP A 444 -10.12 -13.17 15.87
CA ASP A 444 -10.75 -12.77 17.14
C ASP A 444 -9.82 -12.90 18.36
N ARG A 445 -8.68 -13.59 18.19
CA ARG A 445 -7.68 -13.88 19.21
C ARG A 445 -6.37 -13.12 18.99
N GLY A 446 -6.45 -11.91 18.41
CA GLY A 446 -5.32 -11.00 18.26
C GLY A 446 -5.27 -9.87 19.29
N THR A 447 -4.28 -8.99 19.13
CA THR A 447 -4.20 -7.70 19.84
C THR A 447 -3.41 -6.67 19.03
N TYR A 448 -3.59 -5.38 19.32
CA TYR A 448 -2.76 -4.34 18.72
C TYR A 448 -1.34 -4.34 19.30
N VAL A 449 -0.35 -4.29 18.41
CA VAL A 449 1.05 -3.99 18.74
C VAL A 449 1.41 -2.65 18.15
N HIS A 450 1.95 -1.76 18.98
CA HIS A 450 2.25 -0.38 18.63
C HIS A 450 3.67 -0.20 18.09
N TYR A 451 3.81 0.74 17.16
CA TYR A 451 5.04 1.26 16.61
C TYR A 451 5.33 2.65 17.20
N ASP A 452 6.58 3.09 17.11
CA ASP A 452 6.94 4.48 17.36
C ASP A 452 6.47 5.34 16.16
N ALA A 453 5.24 5.83 16.24
CA ALA A 453 4.61 6.59 15.17
C ALA A 453 5.38 7.88 14.84
N ASP A 454 6.01 8.52 15.83
CA ASP A 454 6.78 9.75 15.62
C ASP A 454 7.96 9.50 14.66
N VAL A 455 8.66 8.39 14.85
CA VAL A 455 9.75 7.96 13.96
C VAL A 455 9.22 7.44 12.63
N MET A 456 8.19 6.58 12.62
CA MET A 456 7.59 6.07 11.38
C MET A 456 7.16 7.22 10.45
N LEU A 457 6.49 8.23 10.99
CA LEU A 457 6.06 9.44 10.28
C LEU A 457 7.24 10.33 9.89
N ALA A 458 8.33 10.38 10.68
CA ALA A 458 9.53 11.12 10.32
C ALA A 458 10.18 10.55 9.06
N VAL A 459 10.31 9.22 9.05
CA VAL A 459 10.88 8.47 7.93
C VAL A 459 10.04 8.70 6.68
N LEU A 460 8.73 8.56 6.80
CA LEU A 460 7.79 8.85 5.71
C LEU A 460 7.93 10.28 5.19
N ALA A 461 7.86 11.28 6.08
CA ALA A 461 7.93 12.69 5.69
C ALA A 461 9.26 13.06 5.03
N LEU A 462 10.39 12.52 5.53
CA LEU A 462 11.70 12.74 4.95
C LEU A 462 11.81 12.15 3.54
N GLU A 463 11.41 10.89 3.36
CA GLU A 463 11.54 10.23 2.06
C GLU A 463 10.55 10.80 1.03
N ALA A 464 9.32 11.14 1.44
CA ALA A 464 8.35 11.85 0.61
C ALA A 464 8.87 13.24 0.17
N HIS A 465 9.45 14.00 1.10
CA HIS A 465 10.06 15.30 0.80
C HIS A 465 11.22 15.20 -0.20
N ARG A 466 12.10 14.21 -0.04
CA ARG A 466 13.21 13.96 -0.98
C ARG A 466 12.72 13.62 -2.39
N ALA A 467 11.60 12.91 -2.49
CA ALA A 467 11.00 12.55 -3.77
C ALA A 467 10.13 13.66 -4.38
N GLY A 468 9.81 14.71 -3.62
CA GLY A 468 8.80 15.69 -4.00
C GLY A 468 7.40 15.08 -4.11
N ALA A 469 7.12 14.02 -3.34
CA ALA A 469 5.91 13.23 -3.46
C ALA A 469 4.91 13.54 -2.35
N ILE A 470 3.62 13.63 -2.72
CA ILE A 470 2.53 13.80 -1.74
C ILE A 470 2.21 12.45 -1.08
N VAL A 471 1.48 12.48 0.04
CA VAL A 471 1.05 11.26 0.71
C VAL A 471 -0.44 11.26 0.98
N VAL A 472 -1.08 10.15 0.61
CA VAL A 472 -2.46 9.81 0.94
C VAL A 472 -2.42 8.64 1.92
N GLY A 473 -2.98 8.81 3.11
CA GLY A 473 -3.19 7.72 4.05
C GLY A 473 -4.59 7.16 3.86
N GLU A 474 -4.72 5.87 3.58
CA GLU A 474 -6.03 5.23 3.68
C GLU A 474 -6.41 5.07 5.16
N ASP A 475 -7.42 5.83 5.56
CA ASP A 475 -7.96 5.96 6.91
C ASP A 475 -9.44 5.51 6.99
N LEU A 476 -9.77 4.36 6.40
CA LEU A 476 -11.09 3.75 6.52
C LEU A 476 -11.15 2.77 7.71
N GLY A 477 -12.37 2.50 8.16
CA GLY A 477 -12.65 1.62 9.30
C GLY A 477 -12.51 2.30 10.65
N THR A 478 -12.07 1.57 11.67
CA THR A 478 -11.97 2.10 13.05
C THR A 478 -10.67 2.89 13.24
N VAL A 479 -10.68 4.15 12.81
CA VAL A 479 -9.54 5.06 12.93
C VAL A 479 -9.58 5.84 14.25
N GLU A 480 -8.43 5.93 14.92
CA GLU A 480 -8.31 6.72 16.15
C GLU A 480 -8.13 8.21 15.83
N PRO A 481 -8.69 9.13 16.66
CA PRO A 481 -8.57 10.56 16.42
C PRO A 481 -7.13 11.05 16.23
N GLU A 482 -6.18 10.46 16.93
CA GLU A 482 -4.75 10.78 16.81
C GLU A 482 -4.20 10.51 15.40
N VAL A 483 -4.68 9.48 14.70
CA VAL A 483 -4.30 9.20 13.31
C VAL A 483 -4.80 10.33 12.41
N THR A 484 -6.07 10.70 12.53
CA THR A 484 -6.68 11.80 11.75
C THR A 484 -5.96 13.13 12.00
N GLU A 485 -5.64 13.44 13.26
CA GLU A 485 -4.89 14.65 13.65
C GLU A 485 -3.44 14.65 13.15
N ALA A 486 -2.80 13.48 13.08
CA ALA A 486 -1.43 13.35 12.60
C ALA A 486 -1.34 13.43 11.07
N LEU A 487 -2.28 12.80 10.34
CA LEU A 487 -2.44 13.01 8.89
C LEU A 487 -2.57 14.50 8.61
N ALA A 488 -3.42 15.16 9.39
CA ALA A 488 -3.70 16.58 9.28
C ALA A 488 -2.46 17.46 9.43
N SER A 489 -1.78 17.31 10.56
CA SER A 489 -0.64 18.14 10.93
C SER A 489 0.57 17.88 10.06
N SER A 490 0.69 16.68 9.47
CA SER A 490 1.76 16.28 8.57
C SER A 490 1.52 16.64 7.10
N GLY A 491 0.39 17.27 6.76
CA GLY A 491 0.07 17.64 5.37
C GLY A 491 -0.35 16.48 4.47
N MET A 492 -0.74 15.35 5.06
CA MET A 492 -1.24 14.16 4.33
C MET A 492 -2.75 14.27 4.08
N LEU A 493 -3.23 13.63 3.02
CA LEU A 493 -4.67 13.48 2.77
C LEU A 493 -5.21 12.18 3.39
N GLY A 494 -6.41 12.24 3.96
CA GLY A 494 -7.23 11.05 4.22
C GLY A 494 -8.08 10.67 3.00
N CYS A 495 -8.98 9.71 3.15
CA CYS A 495 -9.88 9.21 2.11
C CYS A 495 -11.35 9.50 2.48
N ALA A 496 -12.07 10.16 1.58
CA ALA A 496 -13.53 10.33 1.65
C ALA A 496 -14.18 9.47 0.57
N VAL A 497 -14.70 8.30 0.96
CA VAL A 497 -15.36 7.36 0.04
C VAL A 497 -16.87 7.52 0.18
N ALA A 498 -17.58 7.66 -0.93
CA ALA A 498 -19.02 8.01 -0.92
C ALA A 498 -19.84 7.09 -0.03
N TRP A 499 -19.64 5.78 -0.11
CA TRP A 499 -20.41 4.80 0.65
C TRP A 499 -20.27 4.94 2.18
N PHE A 500 -19.24 5.63 2.66
CA PHE A 500 -18.94 5.79 4.09
C PHE A 500 -18.97 7.24 4.58
N THR A 501 -19.04 8.22 3.67
CA THR A 501 -18.92 9.64 4.04
C THR A 501 -20.26 10.18 4.54
N ARG A 502 -20.42 10.21 5.86
CA ARG A 502 -21.66 10.55 6.57
C ARG A 502 -21.41 11.62 7.66
N ASP A 503 -22.48 12.31 8.08
CA ASP A 503 -22.42 13.25 9.21
C ASP A 503 -22.48 12.48 10.54
N GLU A 504 -21.31 12.07 11.06
CA GLU A 504 -21.19 11.38 12.36
C GLU A 504 -21.72 12.21 13.56
N SER A 505 -21.93 13.52 13.40
CA SER A 505 -22.43 14.37 14.47
C SER A 505 -23.96 14.36 14.59
N ALA A 506 -24.66 13.91 13.56
CA ALA A 506 -26.12 13.90 13.48
C ALA A 506 -26.72 12.52 13.80
N PRO A 507 -27.94 12.46 14.37
CA PRO A 507 -28.64 11.19 14.57
C PRO A 507 -28.83 10.43 13.25
N ASN A 508 -28.57 9.13 13.26
CA ASN A 508 -28.63 8.21 12.11
C ASN A 508 -27.58 8.48 11.01
N GLU A 509 -26.61 9.36 11.25
CA GLU A 509 -25.43 9.56 10.39
C GLU A 509 -25.82 9.71 8.89
N PRO A 510 -26.62 10.74 8.53
CA PRO A 510 -27.09 10.91 7.16
C PRO A 510 -25.93 11.18 6.19
N LEU A 511 -26.17 10.92 4.89
CA LEU A 511 -25.22 11.32 3.84
C LEU A 511 -24.97 12.82 3.85
N LEU A 512 -23.71 13.21 3.62
CA LEU A 512 -23.31 14.61 3.51
C LEU A 512 -23.66 15.19 2.13
N PRO A 513 -24.22 16.41 2.04
CA PRO A 513 -24.28 17.13 0.77
C PRO A 513 -22.86 17.44 0.26
N SER A 514 -22.71 17.59 -1.05
CA SER A 514 -21.42 17.75 -1.74
C SER A 514 -20.56 18.87 -1.13
N ALA A 515 -21.17 20.02 -0.82
CA ALA A 515 -20.48 21.17 -0.23
C ALA A 515 -19.98 20.95 1.21
N ALA A 516 -20.44 19.91 1.91
CA ALA A 516 -20.04 19.57 3.27
C ALA A 516 -19.00 18.44 3.32
N TRP A 517 -18.55 17.94 2.16
CA TRP A 517 -17.50 16.93 2.12
C TRP A 517 -16.14 17.47 2.60
N PRO A 518 -15.26 16.61 3.14
CA PRO A 518 -13.96 17.04 3.65
C PRO A 518 -13.07 17.66 2.56
N GLU A 519 -12.55 18.86 2.84
CA GLU A 519 -11.63 19.56 1.92
C GLU A 519 -10.27 18.84 1.81
N ARG A 520 -9.70 18.43 2.94
CA ARG A 520 -8.37 17.79 2.98
C ARG A 520 -8.46 16.27 2.89
N ALA A 521 -9.01 15.79 1.78
CA ALA A 521 -9.18 14.37 1.51
C ALA A 521 -9.03 14.04 0.02
N VAL A 522 -8.83 12.76 -0.26
CA VAL A 522 -9.05 12.15 -1.55
C VAL A 522 -10.51 11.70 -1.62
N ALA A 523 -11.32 12.35 -2.45
CA ALA A 523 -12.70 11.97 -2.67
C ALA A 523 -12.83 10.92 -3.78
N SER A 524 -13.57 9.85 -3.51
CA SER A 524 -13.94 8.85 -4.52
C SER A 524 -15.34 8.31 -4.29
N LEU A 525 -15.94 7.74 -5.35
CA LEU A 525 -17.21 7.00 -5.20
C LEU A 525 -16.97 5.69 -4.46
N SER A 526 -15.97 4.95 -4.95
CA SER A 526 -15.65 3.60 -4.51
C SER A 526 -14.13 3.41 -4.37
N THR A 527 -13.74 2.21 -3.99
CA THR A 527 -12.37 1.71 -4.03
C THR A 527 -12.35 0.39 -4.81
N HIS A 528 -11.19 -0.22 -4.95
CA HIS A 528 -11.08 -1.53 -5.60
C HIS A 528 -11.69 -2.69 -4.76
N ASP A 529 -11.92 -2.46 -3.46
CA ASP A 529 -12.52 -3.43 -2.52
C ASP A 529 -14.05 -3.31 -2.40
N LEU A 530 -14.61 -2.23 -2.96
CA LEU A 530 -16.01 -1.86 -2.79
C LEU A 530 -16.77 -2.03 -4.11
N PRO A 531 -18.11 -2.17 -4.07
CA PRO A 531 -18.90 -2.17 -5.28
C PRO A 531 -18.68 -0.89 -6.09
N THR A 532 -18.64 -1.03 -7.41
CA THR A 532 -18.68 0.11 -8.33
C THR A 532 -19.99 0.87 -8.15
N ALA A 533 -20.08 2.10 -8.63
CA ALA A 533 -21.33 2.88 -8.57
C ALA A 533 -22.51 2.11 -9.20
N ALA A 534 -22.32 1.54 -10.39
CA ALA A 534 -23.35 0.72 -11.04
C ALA A 534 -23.68 -0.54 -10.24
N GLY A 535 -22.68 -1.21 -9.66
CA GLY A 535 -22.88 -2.38 -8.81
C GLY A 535 -23.61 -2.04 -7.50
N TYR A 536 -23.29 -0.93 -6.86
CA TYR A 536 -23.89 -0.47 -5.62
C TYR A 536 -25.39 -0.16 -5.82
N PHE A 537 -25.72 0.68 -6.81
CA PHE A 537 -27.11 1.05 -7.12
C PHE A 537 -27.96 -0.12 -7.64
N ALA A 538 -27.33 -1.18 -8.15
CA ALA A 538 -28.00 -2.42 -8.57
C ALA A 538 -28.09 -3.48 -7.46
N GLY A 539 -27.52 -3.25 -6.27
CA GLY A 539 -27.49 -4.25 -5.19
C GLY A 539 -26.53 -5.43 -5.45
N GLU A 540 -25.58 -5.28 -6.38
CA GLU A 540 -24.67 -6.35 -6.81
C GLU A 540 -23.81 -6.88 -5.65
N HIS A 541 -23.36 -5.99 -4.76
CA HIS A 541 -22.59 -6.35 -3.57
C HIS A 541 -23.38 -7.26 -2.61
N VAL A 542 -24.70 -7.11 -2.49
CA VAL A 542 -25.54 -8.03 -1.72
C VAL A 542 -25.73 -9.34 -2.48
N ARG A 543 -26.09 -9.27 -3.77
CA ARG A 543 -26.34 -10.44 -4.62
C ARG A 543 -25.13 -11.39 -4.66
N VAL A 544 -23.93 -10.87 -4.93
CA VAL A 544 -22.72 -11.70 -5.05
C VAL A 544 -22.33 -12.32 -3.71
N ARG A 545 -22.40 -11.57 -2.60
CA ARG A 545 -22.11 -12.10 -1.26
C ARG A 545 -23.14 -13.17 -0.86
N ALA A 546 -24.41 -12.99 -1.19
CA ALA A 546 -25.46 -14.00 -0.97
C ALA A 546 -25.19 -15.29 -1.77
N GLU A 547 -24.84 -15.18 -3.06
CA GLU A 547 -24.53 -16.33 -3.92
C GLU A 547 -23.32 -17.13 -3.44
N LEU A 548 -22.34 -16.45 -2.82
CA LEU A 548 -21.16 -17.07 -2.23
C LEU A 548 -21.37 -17.54 -0.78
N GLY A 549 -22.55 -17.33 -0.20
CA GLY A 549 -22.86 -17.74 1.17
C GLY A 549 -22.11 -16.93 2.24
N LEU A 550 -21.82 -15.66 1.96
CA LEU A 550 -21.07 -14.74 2.83
C LEU A 550 -21.98 -13.85 3.70
N LEU A 551 -23.31 -13.98 3.60
CA LEU A 551 -24.28 -13.21 4.38
C LEU A 551 -25.09 -14.12 5.28
N ASP A 552 -25.29 -13.70 6.53
CA ASP A 552 -26.09 -14.44 7.52
C ASP A 552 -27.61 -14.19 7.32
N ASP A 553 -28.01 -12.96 6.95
CA ASP A 553 -29.41 -12.56 6.74
C ASP A 553 -29.57 -11.77 5.43
N VAL A 554 -29.75 -12.50 4.32
CA VAL A 554 -29.87 -11.91 2.97
C VAL A 554 -31.04 -10.92 2.86
N PRO A 555 -32.28 -11.24 3.32
CA PRO A 555 -33.39 -10.28 3.26
C PRO A 555 -33.12 -8.97 4.01
N ALA A 556 -32.43 -9.02 5.15
CA ALA A 556 -32.07 -7.80 5.89
C ALA A 556 -31.05 -6.94 5.10
N GLU A 557 -30.04 -7.58 4.51
CA GLU A 557 -29.04 -6.90 3.67
C GLU A 557 -29.65 -6.31 2.38
N GLU A 558 -30.60 -7.01 1.74
CA GLU A 558 -31.35 -6.50 0.59
C GLU A 558 -32.20 -5.28 0.96
N ALA A 559 -32.85 -5.29 2.13
CA ALA A 559 -33.62 -4.16 2.63
C ALA A 559 -32.72 -2.96 2.93
N ALA A 560 -31.59 -3.17 3.62
CA ALA A 560 -30.62 -2.12 3.90
C ALA A 560 -30.07 -1.48 2.62
N ALA A 561 -29.68 -2.28 1.62
CA ALA A 561 -29.20 -1.76 0.35
C ALA A 561 -30.29 -0.96 -0.42
N ALA A 562 -31.57 -1.35 -0.29
CA ALA A 562 -32.67 -0.59 -0.89
C ALA A 562 -32.90 0.76 -0.18
N GLU A 563 -32.76 0.81 1.14
CA GLU A 563 -32.84 2.04 1.94
C GLU A 563 -31.68 2.99 1.60
N GLU A 564 -30.45 2.49 1.55
CA GLU A 564 -29.28 3.29 1.17
C GLU A 564 -29.37 3.80 -0.27
N ARG A 565 -29.84 2.97 -1.21
CA ARG A 565 -30.14 3.41 -2.58
C ARG A 565 -31.14 4.56 -2.59
N ALA A 566 -32.22 4.46 -1.81
CA ALA A 566 -33.24 5.50 -1.74
C ALA A 566 -32.68 6.81 -1.14
N GLU A 567 -31.84 6.72 -0.11
CA GLU A 567 -31.15 7.85 0.52
C GLU A 567 -30.28 8.60 -0.50
N TRP A 568 -29.46 7.87 -1.28
CA TRP A 568 -28.63 8.44 -2.33
C TRP A 568 -29.42 9.12 -3.44
N LEU A 569 -30.49 8.48 -3.93
CA LEU A 569 -31.34 9.08 -4.96
C LEU A 569 -32.05 10.34 -4.45
N ALA A 570 -32.45 10.38 -3.18
CA ALA A 570 -33.02 11.56 -2.57
C ALA A 570 -31.99 12.70 -2.49
N LEU A 571 -30.75 12.41 -2.07
CA LEU A 571 -29.67 13.39 -2.02
C LEU A 571 -29.33 13.95 -3.41
N LEU A 572 -29.18 13.09 -4.42
CA LEU A 572 -28.90 13.53 -5.79
C LEU A 572 -30.01 14.40 -6.38
N ARG A 573 -31.27 14.19 -6.00
CA ARG A 573 -32.38 15.09 -6.37
C ARG A 573 -32.33 16.39 -5.60
N ALA A 574 -31.98 16.37 -4.32
CA ALA A 574 -31.85 17.57 -3.48
C ALA A 574 -30.72 18.49 -3.97
N GLU A 575 -29.69 17.92 -4.60
CA GLU A 575 -28.58 18.61 -5.26
C GLU A 575 -28.88 19.01 -6.72
N ASP A 576 -30.13 18.85 -7.18
CA ASP A 576 -30.58 19.13 -8.56
C ASP A 576 -29.81 18.34 -9.66
N LEU A 577 -29.23 17.18 -9.31
CA LEU A 577 -28.46 16.32 -10.22
C LEU A 577 -29.31 15.26 -10.92
N LEU A 578 -30.49 14.97 -10.37
CA LEU A 578 -31.50 14.07 -10.91
C LEU A 578 -32.86 14.76 -11.01
N PRO A 579 -33.73 14.36 -11.96
CA PRO A 579 -35.08 14.92 -12.05
C PRO A 579 -35.91 14.61 -10.79
N PRO A 580 -36.88 15.48 -10.45
CA PRO A 580 -37.80 15.23 -9.34
C PRO A 580 -38.68 14.01 -9.63
N GLU A 581 -39.23 13.41 -8.57
CA GLU A 581 -40.17 12.29 -8.66
C GLU A 581 -41.40 12.62 -9.56
N PRO A 582 -42.01 11.61 -10.22
CA PRO A 582 -41.92 10.17 -9.99
C PRO A 582 -40.98 9.39 -10.93
N ASP A 583 -40.15 10.06 -11.72
CA ASP A 583 -39.27 9.38 -12.69
C ASP A 583 -38.16 8.59 -11.94
N ASP A 584 -38.12 7.26 -12.15
CA ASP A 584 -37.00 6.42 -11.70
C ASP A 584 -35.87 6.58 -12.74
N PRO A 585 -34.73 7.17 -12.35
CA PRO A 585 -33.64 7.43 -13.28
C PRO A 585 -33.01 6.11 -13.75
N ASP A 586 -32.66 6.05 -15.03
CA ASP A 586 -31.88 4.92 -15.53
C ASP A 586 -30.45 4.90 -14.95
N GLU A 587 -29.77 3.75 -15.06
CA GLU A 587 -28.42 3.56 -14.52
C GLU A 587 -27.42 4.59 -15.06
N SER A 588 -27.51 4.97 -16.35
CA SER A 588 -26.59 5.95 -16.93
C SER A 588 -26.82 7.35 -16.33
N ALA A 589 -28.06 7.71 -16.03
CA ALA A 589 -28.40 8.98 -15.39
C ALA A 589 -27.90 9.01 -13.94
N ILE A 590 -28.08 7.91 -13.20
CA ILE A 590 -27.58 7.78 -11.82
C ILE A 590 -26.04 7.87 -11.80
N VAL A 591 -25.35 7.10 -12.64
CA VAL A 591 -23.88 7.11 -12.72
C VAL A 591 -23.36 8.50 -13.08
N LEU A 592 -23.97 9.20 -14.04
CA LEU A 592 -23.55 10.57 -14.36
C LEU A 592 -23.82 11.54 -13.20
N ALA A 593 -24.97 11.43 -12.53
CA ALA A 593 -25.34 12.28 -11.42
C ALA A 593 -24.39 12.13 -10.23
N ILE A 594 -24.04 10.89 -9.85
CA ILE A 594 -23.12 10.65 -8.72
C ILE A 594 -21.69 11.14 -9.03
N HIS A 595 -21.23 11.07 -10.29
CA HIS A 595 -19.95 11.68 -10.67
C HIS A 595 -19.98 13.21 -10.65
N ARG A 596 -21.11 13.84 -11.00
CA ARG A 596 -21.30 15.29 -10.85
C ARG A 596 -21.35 15.72 -9.39
N PHE A 597 -21.98 14.91 -8.54
CA PHE A 597 -21.96 15.09 -7.09
C PHE A 597 -20.52 15.09 -6.59
N LEU A 598 -19.75 14.07 -6.96
CA LEU A 598 -18.33 13.97 -6.59
C LEU A 598 -17.51 15.15 -7.14
N ALA A 599 -17.78 15.60 -8.36
CA ALA A 599 -17.12 16.77 -8.95
C ALA A 599 -17.47 18.10 -8.25
N ALA A 600 -18.51 18.13 -7.41
CA ALA A 600 -18.94 19.32 -6.69
C ALA A 600 -18.40 19.37 -5.25
N THR A 601 -17.70 18.33 -4.79
CA THR A 601 -17.10 18.33 -3.46
C THR A 601 -15.88 19.26 -3.42
N PRO A 602 -15.55 19.86 -2.26
CA PRO A 602 -14.39 20.74 -2.14
C PRO A 602 -13.09 19.97 -1.85
N SER A 603 -13.07 18.66 -2.12
CA SER A 603 -11.95 17.80 -1.77
C SER A 603 -10.75 18.05 -2.67
N GLN A 604 -9.57 18.16 -2.06
CA GLN A 604 -8.32 18.53 -2.71
C GLN A 604 -7.89 17.59 -3.84
N LEU A 605 -8.21 16.29 -3.74
CA LEU A 605 -7.99 15.35 -4.84
C LEU A 605 -9.26 14.54 -5.09
N THR A 606 -9.78 14.57 -6.31
CA THR A 606 -10.91 13.72 -6.71
C THR A 606 -10.43 12.58 -7.61
N LEU A 607 -10.71 11.32 -7.25
CA LEU A 607 -10.35 10.17 -8.07
C LEU A 607 -11.59 9.41 -8.55
N ILE A 608 -11.65 9.17 -9.86
CA ILE A 608 -12.70 8.36 -10.50
C ILE A 608 -12.12 7.06 -11.07
N SER A 609 -12.92 6.00 -11.08
CA SER A 609 -12.50 4.70 -11.59
C SER A 609 -13.04 4.45 -12.99
N PRO A 610 -12.26 3.87 -13.93
CA PRO A 610 -12.79 3.41 -15.21
C PRO A 610 -13.98 2.45 -15.05
N TYR A 611 -13.98 1.62 -14.00
CA TYR A 611 -15.09 0.71 -13.70
C TYR A 611 -16.40 1.47 -13.47
N ASP A 612 -16.36 2.57 -12.72
CA ASP A 612 -17.53 3.39 -12.43
C ASP A 612 -18.00 4.14 -13.68
N VAL A 613 -17.06 4.69 -14.45
CA VAL A 613 -17.34 5.48 -15.66
C VAL A 613 -18.03 4.65 -16.74
N ILE A 614 -17.58 3.41 -16.95
CA ILE A 614 -18.18 2.49 -17.91
C ILE A 614 -19.30 1.64 -17.29
N ALA A 615 -19.75 1.96 -16.08
CA ALA A 615 -20.83 1.27 -15.39
C ALA A 615 -20.63 -0.27 -15.32
N GLU A 616 -19.38 -0.73 -15.18
CA GLU A 616 -19.11 -2.14 -14.91
C GLU A 616 -19.69 -2.46 -13.53
N ARG A 617 -20.53 -3.49 -13.42
CA ARG A 617 -21.18 -3.85 -12.16
C ARG A 617 -20.27 -4.67 -11.25
N ARG A 618 -19.32 -5.41 -11.83
CA ARG A 618 -18.39 -6.27 -11.10
C ARG A 618 -17.25 -5.46 -10.49
N GLN A 619 -17.06 -5.59 -9.19
CA GLN A 619 -15.90 -5.02 -8.49
C GLN A 619 -14.62 -5.81 -8.80
N PRO A 620 -13.44 -5.17 -8.84
CA PRO A 620 -12.19 -5.86 -9.14
C PRO A 620 -11.73 -6.84 -8.05
N ASN A 621 -12.08 -6.57 -6.79
CA ASN A 621 -11.83 -7.46 -5.65
C ASN A 621 -13.07 -7.52 -4.74
N LEU A 622 -13.40 -8.71 -4.23
CA LEU A 622 -14.42 -8.96 -3.24
C LEU A 622 -13.75 -9.43 -1.93
N PRO A 623 -13.57 -8.53 -0.93
CA PRO A 623 -12.93 -8.88 0.34
C PRO A 623 -13.55 -10.11 1.02
N GLY A 624 -12.72 -10.90 1.69
CA GLY A 624 -13.15 -12.14 2.35
C GLY A 624 -13.27 -13.36 1.43
N THR A 625 -12.86 -13.25 0.16
CA THR A 625 -12.80 -14.37 -0.79
C THR A 625 -11.38 -14.59 -1.31
N VAL A 626 -11.08 -15.83 -1.72
CA VAL A 626 -9.79 -16.21 -2.32
C VAL A 626 -10.00 -16.70 -3.75
N ASP A 627 -10.71 -17.83 -3.91
CA ASP A 627 -10.96 -18.48 -5.20
C ASP A 627 -12.45 -18.42 -5.60
N GLU A 628 -13.32 -18.02 -4.67
CA GLU A 628 -14.77 -17.92 -4.85
C GLU A 628 -15.15 -16.79 -5.82
N TYR A 629 -14.38 -15.70 -5.81
CA TYR A 629 -14.52 -14.56 -6.73
C TYR A 629 -13.24 -14.40 -7.57
N PRO A 630 -13.30 -13.95 -8.84
CA PRO A 630 -12.13 -13.68 -9.67
C PRO A 630 -11.35 -12.41 -9.25
N ASN A 631 -10.99 -12.29 -7.98
CA ASN A 631 -10.25 -11.17 -7.42
C ASN A 631 -9.00 -10.89 -8.26
N TRP A 632 -8.81 -9.62 -8.65
CA TRP A 632 -7.64 -9.13 -9.40
C TRP A 632 -7.47 -9.76 -10.80
N ARG A 633 -8.46 -10.52 -11.26
CA ARG A 633 -8.42 -11.26 -12.53
C ARG A 633 -9.48 -10.80 -13.50
N LEU A 634 -10.29 -9.82 -13.12
CA LEU A 634 -11.30 -9.21 -13.98
C LEU A 634 -10.65 -8.11 -14.83
N PRO A 635 -10.60 -8.28 -16.15
CA PRO A 635 -10.24 -7.19 -17.03
C PRO A 635 -11.38 -6.18 -17.12
N LEU A 636 -11.06 -4.94 -17.53
CA LEU A 636 -12.10 -4.01 -17.96
C LEU A 636 -12.85 -4.62 -19.16
N PRO A 637 -14.18 -4.42 -19.25
CA PRO A 637 -14.98 -4.89 -20.38
C PRO A 637 -14.62 -4.19 -21.69
N GLU A 638 -13.97 -3.02 -21.61
CA GLU A 638 -13.51 -2.24 -22.75
C GLU A 638 -11.99 -2.16 -22.76
N THR A 639 -11.42 -2.19 -23.97
CA THR A 639 -10.01 -1.93 -24.23
C THR A 639 -9.68 -0.44 -24.10
N LEU A 640 -8.40 -0.10 -23.99
CA LEU A 640 -7.95 1.31 -24.00
C LEU A 640 -8.45 2.07 -25.23
N GLU A 641 -8.44 1.43 -26.40
CA GLU A 641 -8.92 2.03 -27.64
C GLU A 641 -10.44 2.27 -27.64
N GLU A 642 -11.22 1.39 -27.00
CA GLU A 642 -12.66 1.54 -26.83
C GLU A 642 -12.99 2.62 -25.80
N LEU A 643 -12.27 2.67 -24.67
CA LEU A 643 -12.43 3.72 -23.64
C LEU A 643 -12.24 5.12 -24.23
N ARG A 644 -11.27 5.30 -25.14
CA ARG A 644 -11.06 6.57 -25.85
C ARG A 644 -12.26 7.04 -26.67
N GLN A 645 -13.12 6.11 -27.08
CA GLN A 645 -14.30 6.37 -27.90
C GLN A 645 -15.59 6.36 -27.09
N ASP A 646 -15.55 5.98 -25.81
CA ASP A 646 -16.75 5.83 -25.01
C ASP A 646 -17.33 7.20 -24.60
N PRO A 647 -18.60 7.48 -24.96
CA PRO A 647 -19.22 8.77 -24.68
C PRO A 647 -19.49 9.02 -23.18
N ARG A 648 -19.48 7.98 -22.31
CA ARG A 648 -19.56 8.15 -20.86
C ARG A 648 -18.28 8.78 -20.31
N VAL A 649 -17.11 8.38 -20.81
CA VAL A 649 -15.82 8.97 -20.41
C VAL A 649 -15.85 10.47 -20.66
N ALA A 650 -16.10 10.89 -21.91
CA ALA A 650 -16.12 12.32 -22.25
C ALA A 650 -17.17 13.13 -21.46
N ARG A 651 -18.35 12.55 -21.19
CA ARG A 651 -19.42 13.23 -20.43
C ARG A 651 -19.07 13.41 -18.95
N ILE A 652 -18.48 12.38 -18.33
CA ILE A 652 -18.13 12.40 -16.91
C ILE A 652 -16.91 13.27 -16.67
N THR A 653 -15.85 13.13 -17.49
CA THR A 653 -14.64 13.93 -17.33
C THR A 653 -14.90 15.42 -17.56
N ALA A 654 -15.79 15.79 -18.48
CA ALA A 654 -16.19 17.18 -18.66
C ALA A 654 -16.77 17.84 -17.39
N ALA A 655 -17.45 17.08 -16.52
CA ALA A 655 -17.94 17.59 -15.24
C ALA A 655 -16.79 17.90 -14.27
N LEU A 656 -15.76 17.03 -14.24
CA LEU A 656 -14.58 17.19 -13.40
C LEU A 656 -13.68 18.32 -13.89
N SER A 657 -13.40 18.40 -15.20
CA SER A 657 -12.59 19.49 -15.78
C SER A 657 -13.22 20.86 -15.54
N ALA A 658 -14.56 20.96 -15.61
CA ALA A 658 -15.28 22.18 -15.33
C ALA A 658 -15.24 22.58 -13.85
N ALA A 659 -15.11 21.62 -12.93
CA ALA A 659 -14.96 21.88 -11.51
C ALA A 659 -13.56 22.44 -11.19
N SER A 660 -12.50 21.77 -11.64
CA SER A 660 -11.12 22.23 -11.41
C SER A 660 -10.84 23.61 -12.03
N ALA A 661 -11.40 23.92 -13.19
CA ALA A 661 -11.26 25.24 -13.81
C ALA A 661 -11.92 26.39 -13.02
N ARG A 662 -12.90 26.09 -12.12
CA ARG A 662 -13.52 27.10 -11.26
C ARG A 662 -12.68 27.45 -10.04
N GLU A 663 -11.74 26.59 -9.65
CA GLU A 663 -10.87 26.82 -8.49
C GLU A 663 -9.59 27.59 -8.88
N GLU A 664 -9.18 27.51 -10.15
CA GLU A 664 -8.07 28.30 -10.69
C GLU A 664 -8.44 29.78 -10.98
N ALA A 665 -9.74 30.10 -11.07
CA ALA A 665 -10.28 31.42 -11.43
C ALA A 665 -10.72 32.21 -10.20
#